data_AF-A0A951CK78-F1
#
_entry.id   AF-A0A951CK78-F1
#
_cell.length_a   1.000
_cell.length_b   1.000
_cell.length_c   1.000
_cell.angle_alpha   90.00
_cell.angle_beta   90.00
_cell.angle_gamma   90.00
#
_symmetry.space_group_name_H-M   'P 1'
#
loop_
_entity.id
_entity.type
_entity.pdbx_description
1 polymer ?
#
loop_
_entity_poly.entity_id
_entity_poly.type
_entity_poly.pdbx_seq_one_letter_code
_entity_poly.pdbx_strand_id
1 'polypeptide(L)'
;MRNALRTFKGLRFYGPESLIVRGFILGLLLVCIAIFVAGPALRAMTQSPPEACTQAQPVPAALQLPDLLPPGEPVAFEHTLLDYLSSYRYRDLGWCVDKELRDTGPFLNGISYGTHPTVRIYYSPEIMTWLRNGRHGVPADGAVIIKEQYGSKPARYFDATAERKPLPTDWTIMIRRSSASHDGWFWGEISTTMFDSPTHAQYPNAGFGLYCLRCHASAEKALTFSSLENISGYAGKSITYHVDSSWRAISDPSPAASSLATPATLAVQTFPPETLDTFLSQAHHVPEFVTSDQCMSCHSGTAKPPFGPTMWAHGANISEYGEWRWSPMALSGRDPVFYAQLESELASIATSHDAGSAAKITREVTNTCLSCHGIMGERTFAHDFPKETFPVAALFDAMPRDAGAAYVGLARDGVSCTACHHAVEAKSAAASDSLPFFLNHVINGRFDVGPPTKAYGPFHDDAIATHPMKEALGITPHFSSYMSSARMCGSCHTINLPLIDAKPHQLLTHSVEQATYLEWLNSKYQTEYHPSAAARSCQECHMPDGGVNKIALVQDQSYPETTYLASREDVTVRLRHSGFRRHELLGLNAFLLSMFREFPGVMGVRTSDYISGTTDGIDRTIANIVRQARHATATVTVRSHLDGRRLIADVEVVNRTGHRFPTGVA
;
A
#
# COMPACT_ATOMS: atom_id res chain seq x y z
N MET A 1 -48.77 21.51 -21.34
CA MET A 1 -49.95 20.78 -20.83
C MET A 1 -50.95 21.77 -20.21
N ARG A 2 -51.84 22.33 -21.03
CA ARG A 2 -53.16 22.91 -20.72
C ARG A 2 -53.69 23.41 -22.07
N ASN A 3 -54.95 23.10 -22.37
CA ASN A 3 -55.70 23.45 -23.59
C ASN A 3 -55.36 22.71 -24.90
N ALA A 4 -55.82 21.46 -25.01
CA ALA A 4 -56.21 20.85 -26.30
C ALA A 4 -57.04 19.57 -26.06
N LEU A 5 -58.21 19.71 -25.43
CA LEU A 5 -59.22 18.65 -25.33
C LEU A 5 -60.58 19.30 -25.60
N ARG A 6 -61.01 19.28 -26.86
CA ARG A 6 -62.41 19.32 -27.32
C ARG A 6 -62.47 19.75 -28.79
N THR A 7 -62.48 18.77 -29.69
CA THR A 7 -63.45 18.64 -30.81
C THR A 7 -62.98 17.48 -31.66
N PHE A 8 -63.75 16.40 -31.73
CA PHE A 8 -64.05 15.63 -32.94
C PHE A 8 -65.00 14.50 -32.54
N LYS A 9 -66.27 14.88 -32.34
CA LYS A 9 -67.39 13.95 -32.46
C LYS A 9 -67.77 13.91 -33.94
N GLY A 10 -67.82 12.69 -34.50
CA GLY A 10 -68.66 12.36 -35.64
C GLY A 10 -68.04 12.51 -37.02
N LEU A 11 -67.33 11.47 -37.49
CA LEU A 11 -67.37 11.04 -38.89
C LEU A 11 -67.14 9.52 -38.94
N ARG A 12 -68.20 8.78 -39.29
CA ARG A 12 -68.13 7.37 -39.69
C ARG A 12 -67.72 7.34 -41.17
N PHE A 13 -66.64 6.63 -41.50
CA PHE A 13 -66.36 6.18 -42.86
C PHE A 13 -66.19 4.67 -42.84
N TYR A 14 -67.08 4.00 -43.58
CA TYR A 14 -67.00 2.58 -43.92
C TYR A 14 -66.18 2.45 -45.21
N GLY A 15 -65.12 1.64 -45.21
CA GLY A 15 -64.39 1.26 -46.44
C GLY A 15 -62.96 0.75 -46.18
N PRO A 16 -62.55 -0.38 -46.79
CA PRO A 16 -61.25 -1.03 -46.56
C PRO A 16 -60.04 -0.28 -47.15
N GLU A 17 -60.24 0.80 -47.92
CA GLU A 17 -59.13 1.62 -48.46
C GLU A 17 -58.56 2.65 -47.48
N SER A 18 -59.17 2.82 -46.30
CA SER A 18 -58.77 3.85 -45.32
C SER A 18 -57.57 3.46 -44.43
N LEU A 19 -57.19 2.18 -44.39
CA LEU A 19 -56.07 1.69 -43.56
C LEU A 19 -54.71 1.95 -44.19
N ILE A 20 -54.59 1.88 -45.51
CA ILE A 20 -53.34 2.11 -46.24
C ILE A 20 -52.93 3.59 -46.17
N VAL A 21 -53.89 4.50 -46.36
CA VAL A 21 -53.66 5.95 -46.28
C VAL A 21 -53.33 6.40 -44.85
N ARG A 22 -53.96 5.78 -43.82
CA ARG A 22 -53.63 6.05 -42.40
C ARG A 22 -52.24 5.54 -42.02
N GLY A 23 -51.82 4.38 -42.52
CA GLY A 23 -50.47 3.86 -42.33
C GLY A 23 -49.40 4.75 -42.97
N PHE A 24 -49.67 5.26 -44.18
CA PHE A 24 -48.75 6.16 -44.87
C PHE A 24 -48.60 7.52 -44.16
N ILE A 25 -49.71 8.11 -43.70
CA ILE A 25 -49.68 9.40 -42.99
C ILE A 25 -49.01 9.26 -41.61
N LEU A 26 -49.27 8.16 -40.88
CA LEU A 26 -48.63 7.89 -39.59
C LEU A 26 -47.13 7.59 -39.75
N GLY A 27 -46.75 6.87 -40.81
CA GLY A 27 -45.35 6.63 -41.16
C GLY A 27 -44.60 7.90 -41.52
N LEU A 28 -45.20 8.78 -42.33
CA LEU A 28 -44.63 10.11 -42.65
C LEU A 28 -44.52 10.99 -41.41
N LEU A 29 -45.51 10.97 -40.50
CA LEU A 29 -45.44 11.74 -39.25
C LEU A 29 -44.32 11.23 -38.33
N LEU A 30 -44.14 9.91 -38.22
CA LEU A 30 -43.08 9.30 -37.42
C LEU A 30 -41.69 9.55 -38.01
N VAL A 31 -41.54 9.52 -39.33
CA VAL A 31 -40.29 9.90 -40.02
C VAL A 31 -40.00 11.38 -39.84
N CYS A 32 -40.99 12.27 -39.96
CA CYS A 32 -40.81 13.70 -39.72
C CYS A 32 -40.46 14.00 -38.25
N ILE A 33 -41.06 13.31 -37.28
CA ILE A 33 -40.72 13.42 -35.85
C ILE A 33 -39.32 12.87 -35.60
N ALA A 34 -38.93 11.75 -36.20
CA ALA A 34 -37.57 11.22 -36.11
C ALA A 34 -36.55 12.20 -36.68
N ILE A 35 -36.84 12.86 -37.80
CA ILE A 35 -35.97 13.89 -38.40
C ILE A 35 -35.92 15.17 -37.55
N PHE A 36 -37.04 15.59 -36.93
CA PHE A 36 -37.09 16.78 -36.08
C PHE A 36 -36.45 16.57 -34.69
N VAL A 37 -36.51 15.35 -34.15
CA VAL A 37 -35.91 14.97 -32.87
C VAL A 37 -34.44 14.58 -33.03
N ALA A 38 -34.06 13.92 -34.13
CA ALA A 38 -32.68 13.55 -34.42
C ALA A 38 -31.89 14.68 -35.12
N GLY A 39 -32.55 15.65 -35.76
CA GLY A 39 -31.88 16.76 -36.45
C GLY A 39 -30.98 17.64 -35.56
N PRO A 40 -31.40 18.01 -34.33
CA PRO A 40 -30.54 18.69 -33.37
C PRO A 40 -29.41 17.79 -32.85
N ALA A 41 -29.68 16.50 -32.65
CA ALA A 41 -28.70 15.51 -32.18
C ALA A 41 -27.61 15.22 -33.24
N LEU A 42 -27.99 15.11 -34.53
CA LEU A 42 -27.03 14.97 -35.64
C LEU A 42 -26.25 16.27 -35.91
N ARG A 43 -26.85 17.45 -35.69
CA ARG A 43 -26.12 18.73 -35.77
C ARG A 43 -25.11 18.92 -34.65
N ALA A 44 -25.35 18.35 -33.47
CA ALA A 44 -24.38 18.35 -32.37
C ALA A 44 -23.21 17.37 -32.60
N MET A 45 -23.39 16.33 -33.44
CA MET A 45 -22.35 15.34 -33.74
C MET A 45 -21.44 15.72 -34.92
N THR A 46 -21.65 16.87 -35.58
CA THR A 46 -20.87 17.31 -36.76
C THR A 46 -20.02 18.55 -36.50
N GLN A 47 -20.01 19.10 -35.29
CA GLN A 47 -18.99 20.06 -34.88
C GLN A 47 -17.78 19.28 -34.35
N SER A 48 -16.71 19.25 -35.13
CA SER A 48 -15.39 18.86 -34.63
C SER A 48 -15.13 19.63 -33.33
N PRO A 49 -14.66 18.97 -32.25
CA PRO A 49 -14.38 19.68 -31.00
C PRO A 49 -13.41 20.83 -31.29
N PRO A 50 -13.56 21.98 -30.61
CA PRO A 50 -12.70 23.13 -30.85
C PRO A 50 -11.22 22.72 -30.78
N GLU A 51 -10.47 23.13 -31.80
CA GLU A 51 -9.03 22.94 -31.93
C GLU A 51 -8.31 23.90 -30.96
N ALA A 52 -8.47 23.69 -29.65
CA ALA A 52 -7.70 24.39 -28.63
C ALA A 52 -6.26 23.86 -28.63
N CYS A 53 -5.29 24.73 -28.31
CA CYS A 53 -3.88 24.34 -28.10
C CYS A 53 -3.25 23.65 -29.33
N THR A 54 -3.55 24.11 -30.55
CA THR A 54 -3.03 23.54 -31.82
C THR A 54 -1.53 23.75 -32.02
N GLN A 55 -0.92 24.66 -31.26
CA GLN A 55 0.52 24.96 -31.30
C GLN A 55 1.27 24.31 -30.12
N ALA A 56 0.70 23.27 -29.51
CA ALA A 56 1.34 22.57 -28.40
C ALA A 56 2.65 21.90 -28.86
N GLN A 57 3.75 22.25 -28.20
CA GLN A 57 5.06 21.66 -28.39
C GLN A 57 5.13 20.24 -27.82
N PRO A 58 6.02 19.37 -28.34
CA PRO A 58 6.22 18.03 -27.79
C PRO A 58 6.77 18.07 -26.36
N VAL A 59 6.69 16.93 -25.66
CA VAL A 59 7.26 16.77 -24.32
C VAL A 59 8.77 16.99 -24.34
N PRO A 60 9.30 18.00 -23.63
CA PRO A 60 10.73 18.32 -23.62
C PRO A 60 11.54 17.26 -22.86
N ALA A 61 12.83 17.16 -23.17
CA ALA A 61 13.74 16.17 -22.58
C ALA A 61 13.76 16.17 -21.04
N ALA A 62 13.63 17.34 -20.41
CA ALA A 62 13.60 17.45 -18.94
C ALA A 62 12.39 16.75 -18.28
N LEU A 63 11.33 16.49 -19.05
CA LEU A 63 10.13 15.77 -18.61
C LEU A 63 10.07 14.34 -19.15
N GLN A 64 11.12 13.89 -19.85
CA GLN A 64 11.22 12.52 -20.33
C GLN A 64 11.92 11.69 -19.26
N LEU A 65 11.29 10.59 -18.84
CA LEU A 65 11.90 9.66 -17.90
C LEU A 65 13.17 9.08 -18.52
N PRO A 66 14.30 9.01 -17.81
CA PRO A 66 15.50 8.35 -18.32
C PRO A 66 15.25 6.86 -18.51
N ASP A 67 16.00 6.20 -19.40
CA ASP A 67 15.81 4.78 -19.73
C ASP A 67 15.92 3.88 -18.49
N LEU A 68 16.81 4.25 -17.57
CA LEU A 68 16.99 3.57 -16.28
C LEU A 68 16.58 4.49 -15.13
N LEU A 69 15.53 4.10 -14.42
CA LEU A 69 15.12 4.65 -13.13
C LEU A 69 15.08 3.48 -12.12
N PRO A 70 16.14 3.29 -11.33
CA PRO A 70 16.13 2.26 -10.31
C PRO A 70 15.07 2.59 -9.26
N PRO A 71 14.29 1.61 -8.79
CA PRO A 71 13.36 1.81 -7.68
C PRO A 71 14.06 2.43 -6.47
N GLY A 72 13.42 3.39 -5.81
CA GLY A 72 14.01 4.05 -4.64
C GLY A 72 15.14 5.05 -4.92
N GLU A 73 15.61 5.20 -6.17
CA GLU A 73 16.71 6.12 -6.53
C GLU A 73 16.36 7.17 -7.62
N PRO A 74 15.25 7.94 -7.54
CA PRO A 74 14.92 8.93 -8.56
C PRO A 74 15.59 10.29 -8.35
N VAL A 75 16.43 10.47 -7.32
CA VAL A 75 16.94 11.77 -6.85
C VAL A 75 17.57 12.62 -7.96
N ALA A 76 18.39 12.01 -8.83
CA ALA A 76 19.00 12.74 -9.95
C ALA A 76 17.95 13.30 -10.94
N PHE A 77 16.88 12.55 -11.18
CA PHE A 77 15.77 12.99 -12.01
C PHE A 77 14.87 13.98 -11.26
N GLU A 78 14.69 13.85 -9.95
CA GLU A 78 13.98 14.84 -9.12
C GLU A 78 14.65 16.23 -9.20
N HIS A 79 15.98 16.31 -9.15
CA HIS A 79 16.70 17.57 -9.39
C HIS A 79 16.43 18.15 -10.78
N THR A 80 16.45 17.29 -11.81
CA THR A 80 16.15 17.70 -13.19
C THR A 80 14.73 18.26 -13.33
N LEU A 81 13.76 17.59 -12.70
CA LEU A 81 12.36 18.05 -12.66
C LEU A 81 12.23 19.37 -11.91
N LEU A 82 12.86 19.50 -10.73
CA LEU A 82 12.79 20.71 -9.92
C LEU A 82 13.36 21.92 -10.66
N ASP A 83 14.53 21.78 -11.28
CA ASP A 83 15.16 22.86 -12.05
C ASP A 83 14.26 23.31 -13.21
N TYR A 84 13.66 22.34 -13.92
CA TYR A 84 12.79 22.64 -15.05
C TYR A 84 11.47 23.29 -14.60
N LEU A 85 10.80 22.74 -13.59
CA LEU A 85 9.53 23.26 -13.07
C LEU A 85 9.71 24.67 -12.46
N SER A 86 10.80 24.89 -11.72
CA SER A 86 11.12 26.20 -11.12
C SER A 86 11.44 27.28 -12.16
N SER A 87 11.74 26.91 -13.40
CA SER A 87 11.94 27.86 -14.51
C SER A 87 10.63 28.37 -15.13
N TYR A 88 9.50 27.71 -14.84
CA TYR A 88 8.16 27.95 -15.43
C TYR A 88 8.08 27.82 -16.96
N ARG A 89 9.14 27.36 -17.63
CA ARG A 89 9.20 27.23 -19.10
C ARG A 89 8.16 26.29 -19.69
N TYR A 90 7.59 25.39 -18.89
CA TYR A 90 6.48 24.53 -19.33
C TYR A 90 5.23 25.32 -19.73
N ARG A 91 5.06 26.55 -19.21
CA ARG A 91 3.93 27.43 -19.58
C ARG A 91 4.01 27.93 -21.02
N ASP A 92 5.22 27.98 -21.59
CA ASP A 92 5.47 28.45 -22.95
C ASP A 92 5.35 27.34 -24.01
N LEU A 93 5.09 26.09 -23.59
CA LEU A 93 4.94 24.95 -24.49
C LEU A 93 3.65 25.00 -25.32
N GLY A 94 2.73 25.94 -25.06
CA GLY A 94 1.45 25.99 -25.75
C GLY A 94 0.51 24.82 -25.41
N TRP A 95 0.82 24.07 -24.34
CA TRP A 95 0.00 22.97 -23.84
C TRP A 95 -1.39 23.44 -23.40
N CYS A 96 -2.35 22.54 -23.46
CA CYS A 96 -3.65 22.81 -22.89
C CYS A 96 -3.56 22.95 -21.38
N VAL A 97 -4.34 23.89 -20.83
CA VAL A 97 -4.32 24.24 -19.41
C VAL A 97 -5.73 24.46 -18.90
N ASP A 98 -5.93 24.23 -17.61
CA ASP A 98 -7.18 24.57 -16.91
C ASP A 98 -7.60 26.02 -17.18
N LYS A 99 -8.92 26.23 -17.31
CA LYS A 99 -9.61 27.51 -17.52
C LYS A 99 -9.22 28.54 -16.45
N GLU A 100 -9.15 28.09 -15.21
CA GLU A 100 -8.94 28.91 -14.02
C GLU A 100 -8.21 28.12 -12.93
N LEU A 101 -7.84 28.81 -11.85
CA LEU A 101 -7.43 28.13 -10.62
C LEU A 101 -8.67 27.47 -10.02
N ARG A 102 -8.55 26.22 -9.56
CA ARG A 102 -9.69 25.50 -8.99
C ARG A 102 -9.35 24.84 -7.67
N ASP A 103 -10.31 24.90 -6.76
CA ASP A 103 -10.26 24.15 -5.52
C ASP A 103 -10.49 22.66 -5.79
N THR A 104 -9.92 21.80 -4.96
CA THR A 104 -10.12 20.34 -5.04
C THR A 104 -11.01 19.80 -3.91
N GLY A 105 -11.68 20.72 -3.19
CA GLY A 105 -12.68 20.45 -2.18
C GLY A 105 -13.14 21.74 -1.49
N PRO A 106 -14.07 21.63 -0.51
CA PRO A 106 -14.57 22.79 0.22
C PRO A 106 -13.48 23.49 1.05
N PHE A 107 -13.69 24.79 1.35
CA PHE A 107 -12.87 25.55 2.29
C PHE A 107 -13.76 26.19 3.34
N LEU A 108 -13.67 25.72 4.59
CA LEU A 108 -14.59 26.08 5.67
C LEU A 108 -13.82 26.41 6.95
N ASN A 109 -14.19 27.48 7.64
CA ASN A 109 -13.62 27.90 8.91
C ASN A 109 -12.07 27.96 8.92
N GLY A 110 -11.48 28.39 7.80
CA GLY A 110 -10.04 28.51 7.61
C GLY A 110 -9.31 27.20 7.30
N ILE A 111 -10.05 26.12 7.06
CA ILE A 111 -9.51 24.78 6.80
C ILE A 111 -9.89 24.34 5.38
N SER A 112 -8.91 23.84 4.63
CA SER A 112 -9.16 23.18 3.34
C SER A 112 -9.59 21.73 3.57
N TYR A 113 -10.68 21.33 2.91
CA TYR A 113 -11.18 19.96 2.81
C TYR A 113 -10.93 19.38 1.41
N GLY A 114 -10.01 19.97 0.63
CA GLY A 114 -9.58 19.46 -0.67
C GLY A 114 -8.57 18.32 -0.58
N THR A 115 -8.61 17.40 -1.57
CA THR A 115 -7.59 16.35 -1.76
C THR A 115 -6.21 16.92 -2.02
N HIS A 116 -6.15 18.09 -2.65
CA HIS A 116 -4.97 18.91 -2.85
C HIS A 116 -5.25 20.37 -2.46
N PRO A 117 -4.23 21.22 -2.38
CA PRO A 117 -4.41 22.68 -2.39
C PRO A 117 -5.14 23.18 -3.65
N THR A 118 -5.28 24.49 -3.80
CA THR A 118 -5.80 25.06 -5.06
C THR A 118 -4.83 24.72 -6.21
N VAL A 119 -5.36 24.28 -7.35
CA VAL A 119 -4.55 23.77 -8.45
C VAL A 119 -4.78 24.47 -9.78
N ARG A 120 -3.78 24.34 -10.66
CA ARG A 120 -3.90 24.58 -12.10
C ARG A 120 -3.16 23.49 -12.87
N ILE A 121 -3.82 22.84 -13.81
CA ILE A 121 -3.24 21.68 -14.51
C ILE A 121 -2.92 21.98 -15.97
N TYR A 122 -1.78 21.47 -16.44
CA TYR A 122 -1.30 21.51 -17.82
C TYR A 122 -1.21 20.08 -18.37
N TYR A 123 -1.59 19.93 -19.64
CA TYR A 123 -1.80 18.65 -20.30
C TYR A 123 -0.96 18.55 -21.57
N SER A 124 -0.11 17.53 -21.67
CA SER A 124 0.67 17.27 -22.88
C SER A 124 -0.21 16.91 -24.09
N PRO A 125 0.30 17.02 -25.33
CA PRO A 125 -0.44 16.64 -26.54
C PRO A 125 -1.00 15.21 -26.50
N GLU A 126 -0.28 14.27 -25.91
CA GLU A 126 -0.67 12.86 -25.77
C GLU A 126 -1.87 12.70 -24.84
N ILE A 127 -1.89 13.42 -23.70
CA ILE A 127 -3.05 13.46 -22.81
C ILE A 127 -4.26 14.06 -23.53
N MET A 128 -4.06 15.17 -24.23
CA MET A 128 -5.15 15.81 -24.98
C MET A 128 -5.70 14.94 -26.09
N THR A 129 -4.84 14.17 -26.77
CA THR A 129 -5.25 13.20 -27.79
C THR A 129 -6.17 12.13 -27.17
N TRP A 130 -5.79 11.56 -26.04
CA TRP A 130 -6.62 10.60 -25.31
C TRP A 130 -7.94 11.20 -24.80
N LEU A 131 -7.91 12.41 -24.22
CA LEU A 131 -9.12 13.10 -23.75
C LEU A 131 -10.10 13.42 -24.89
N ARG A 132 -9.60 13.92 -26.03
CA ARG A 132 -10.41 14.21 -27.23
C ARG A 132 -10.99 12.95 -27.85
N ASN A 133 -10.28 11.83 -27.74
CA ASN A 133 -10.77 10.51 -28.12
C ASN A 133 -11.67 9.88 -27.03
N GLY A 134 -12.41 10.69 -26.26
CA GLY A 134 -13.37 10.21 -25.28
C GLY A 134 -12.78 9.35 -24.15
N ARG A 135 -11.49 9.50 -23.83
CA ARG A 135 -10.78 8.66 -22.85
C ARG A 135 -10.82 7.16 -23.20
N HIS A 136 -10.90 6.80 -24.48
CA HIS A 136 -10.82 5.42 -24.93
C HIS A 136 -9.37 4.90 -24.86
N GLY A 137 -9.17 3.71 -24.27
CA GLY A 137 -7.85 3.15 -24.00
C GLY A 137 -7.12 3.89 -22.88
N VAL A 138 -5.80 3.95 -22.97
CA VAL A 138 -4.93 4.68 -22.03
C VAL A 138 -4.13 5.76 -22.77
N PRO A 139 -3.65 6.81 -22.08
CA PRO A 139 -2.68 7.72 -22.65
C PRO A 139 -1.42 7.00 -23.15
N ALA A 140 -0.80 7.53 -24.20
CA ALA A 140 0.46 6.99 -24.72
C ALA A 140 1.61 7.15 -23.71
N ASP A 141 2.61 6.28 -23.79
CA ASP A 141 3.84 6.45 -23.01
C ASP A 141 4.54 7.77 -23.39
N GLY A 142 5.13 8.42 -22.37
CA GLY A 142 5.65 9.78 -22.47
C GLY A 142 4.61 10.88 -22.24
N ALA A 143 3.31 10.55 -22.10
CA ALA A 143 2.29 11.54 -21.77
C ALA A 143 2.55 12.17 -20.38
N VAL A 144 2.37 13.50 -20.27
CA VAL A 144 2.69 14.26 -19.05
C VAL A 144 1.50 15.11 -18.59
N ILE A 145 1.27 15.10 -17.28
CA ILE A 145 0.38 16.04 -16.59
C ILE A 145 1.20 16.80 -15.56
N ILE A 146 1.19 18.14 -15.63
CA ILE A 146 1.80 19.01 -14.62
C ILE A 146 0.70 19.72 -13.85
N LYS A 147 0.67 19.56 -12.53
CA LYS A 147 -0.28 20.23 -11.64
C LYS A 147 0.49 21.22 -10.78
N GLU A 148 0.28 22.50 -11.04
CA GLU A 148 0.73 23.56 -10.13
C GLU A 148 -0.13 23.55 -8.88
N GLN A 149 0.50 23.64 -7.71
CA GLN A 149 -0.19 23.76 -6.43
C GLN A 149 0.10 25.15 -5.85
N TYR A 150 -0.99 25.80 -5.44
CA TYR A 150 -0.96 27.10 -4.79
C TYR A 150 -1.35 26.86 -3.34
N GLY A 151 -0.67 27.49 -2.37
CA GLY A 151 -0.75 27.19 -0.94
C GLY A 151 -2.16 27.16 -0.31
N SER A 152 -2.26 27.16 1.02
CA SER A 152 -3.52 26.84 1.73
C SER A 152 -4.72 27.78 1.53
N LYS A 153 -4.68 28.75 0.60
CA LYS A 153 -5.79 29.67 0.30
C LYS A 153 -6.65 29.10 -0.84
N PRO A 154 -7.98 29.29 -0.82
CA PRO A 154 -8.87 28.82 -1.89
C PRO A 154 -8.72 29.65 -3.18
N ALA A 155 -9.16 29.12 -4.33
CA ALA A 155 -9.06 29.76 -5.64
C ALA A 155 -9.59 31.20 -5.66
N ARG A 156 -10.71 31.45 -4.97
CA ARG A 156 -11.34 32.77 -4.85
C ARG A 156 -10.47 33.81 -4.15
N TYR A 157 -9.50 33.41 -3.32
CA TYR A 157 -8.51 34.33 -2.74
C TYR A 157 -7.72 35.02 -3.85
N PHE A 158 -7.19 34.22 -4.78
CA PHE A 158 -6.29 34.68 -5.85
C PHE A 158 -7.01 35.52 -6.91
N ASP A 159 -8.32 35.33 -7.09
CA ASP A 159 -9.12 36.18 -7.98
C ASP A 159 -9.49 37.52 -7.33
N ALA A 160 -9.56 37.58 -5.99
CA ALA A 160 -10.04 38.74 -5.25
C ALA A 160 -8.94 39.76 -4.89
N THR A 161 -7.67 39.36 -4.79
CA THR A 161 -6.61 40.24 -4.24
C THR A 161 -5.89 41.11 -5.26
N ALA A 162 -6.10 40.95 -6.57
CA ALA A 162 -5.32 41.61 -7.64
C ALA A 162 -3.78 41.45 -7.53
N GLU A 163 -3.29 40.74 -6.51
CA GLU A 163 -1.93 40.23 -6.42
C GLU A 163 -1.71 39.35 -7.65
N ARG A 164 -0.61 39.59 -8.36
CA ARG A 164 -0.13 38.67 -9.39
C ARG A 164 -0.19 37.27 -8.78
N LYS A 165 -0.98 36.36 -9.39
CA LYS A 165 -1.07 34.95 -8.97
C LYS A 165 0.34 34.49 -8.59
N PRO A 166 0.60 34.18 -7.30
CA PRO A 166 1.96 33.92 -6.85
C PRO A 166 2.51 32.76 -7.67
N LEU A 167 3.81 32.81 -7.97
CA LEU A 167 4.41 31.68 -8.67
C LEU A 167 4.32 30.44 -7.76
N PRO A 168 3.87 29.28 -8.28
CA PRO A 168 3.80 28.07 -7.47
C PRO A 168 5.22 27.66 -7.06
N THR A 169 5.37 27.18 -5.82
CA THR A 169 6.62 26.60 -5.30
C THR A 169 6.51 25.09 -5.12
N ASP A 170 5.39 24.52 -5.56
CA ASP A 170 4.98 23.15 -5.35
C ASP A 170 4.20 22.65 -6.58
N TRP A 171 4.57 21.47 -7.06
CA TRP A 171 3.98 20.80 -8.22
C TRP A 171 3.77 19.32 -7.91
N THR A 172 2.70 18.76 -8.47
CA THR A 172 2.69 17.31 -8.70
C THR A 172 2.75 17.00 -10.18
N ILE A 173 3.47 15.95 -10.55
CA ILE A 173 3.65 15.51 -11.92
C ILE A 173 3.26 14.05 -12.08
N MET A 174 2.71 13.73 -13.25
CA MET A 174 2.49 12.36 -13.72
C MET A 174 3.16 12.20 -15.08
N ILE A 175 4.00 11.18 -15.26
CA ILE A 175 4.62 10.82 -16.55
C ILE A 175 4.32 9.36 -16.86
N ARG A 176 3.72 9.07 -18.01
CA ARG A 176 3.29 7.72 -18.39
C ARG A 176 4.47 6.87 -18.86
N ARG A 177 4.68 5.70 -18.24
CA ARG A 177 5.57 4.63 -18.72
C ARG A 177 4.99 3.25 -18.38
N SER A 178 4.39 2.60 -19.37
CA SER A 178 3.58 1.38 -19.20
C SER A 178 4.40 0.17 -18.82
N SER A 179 5.66 0.14 -19.23
CA SER A 179 6.55 -0.98 -18.97
C SER A 179 7.16 -0.99 -17.56
N ALA A 180 7.05 0.09 -16.78
CA ALA A 180 7.81 0.25 -15.54
C ALA A 180 7.08 -0.18 -14.26
N SER A 181 5.75 -0.16 -14.27
CA SER A 181 4.90 -0.62 -13.16
C SER A 181 3.52 -0.97 -13.68
N HIS A 182 2.73 -1.71 -12.89
CA HIS A 182 1.36 -2.05 -13.24
C HIS A 182 0.49 -0.80 -13.45
N ASP A 183 0.59 0.18 -12.54
CA ASP A 183 -0.13 1.44 -12.65
C ASP A 183 0.34 2.26 -13.87
N GLY A 184 1.60 2.08 -14.28
CA GLY A 184 2.19 2.65 -15.48
C GLY A 184 2.47 4.15 -15.40
N TRP A 185 2.45 4.74 -14.21
CA TRP A 185 2.75 6.15 -14.01
C TRP A 185 3.95 6.35 -13.10
N PHE A 186 4.86 7.21 -13.53
CA PHE A 186 5.79 7.88 -12.64
C PHE A 186 5.05 9.06 -12.00
N TRP A 187 5.01 9.05 -10.67
CA TRP A 187 4.39 10.08 -9.84
C TRP A 187 5.49 10.96 -9.25
N GLY A 188 5.20 12.24 -8.98
CA GLY A 188 6.13 13.09 -8.25
C GLY A 188 5.44 14.26 -7.56
N GLU A 189 5.85 14.52 -6.33
CA GLU A 189 5.60 15.76 -5.59
C GLU A 189 6.91 16.55 -5.55
N ILE A 190 7.01 17.61 -6.34
CA ILE A 190 8.24 18.37 -6.52
C ILE A 190 8.02 19.74 -5.89
N SER A 191 8.85 20.12 -4.93
CA SER A 191 8.76 21.42 -4.28
C SER A 191 10.13 22.06 -4.10
N THR A 192 10.18 23.38 -4.00
CA THR A 192 11.44 24.11 -3.82
C THR A 192 12.15 23.80 -2.50
N THR A 193 11.46 23.16 -1.55
CA THR A 193 11.98 22.80 -0.23
C THR A 193 12.24 21.30 -0.05
N MET A 194 12.02 20.48 -1.10
CA MET A 194 12.06 19.00 -0.96
C MET A 194 13.45 18.44 -0.57
N PHE A 195 14.51 19.22 -0.77
CA PHE A 195 15.90 18.85 -0.46
C PHE A 195 16.49 19.57 0.77
N ASP A 196 15.69 20.34 1.51
CA ASP A 196 16.19 21.17 2.63
C ASP A 196 16.56 20.34 3.87
N SER A 197 16.09 19.10 3.99
CA SER A 197 16.33 18.23 5.16
C SER A 197 16.37 16.74 4.78
N PRO A 198 17.40 16.29 4.04
CA PRO A 198 17.50 14.90 3.63
C PRO A 198 17.69 14.01 4.86
N THR A 199 16.85 12.98 5.01
CA THR A 199 17.04 11.93 6.02
C THR A 199 17.51 10.63 5.36
N HIS A 200 18.31 9.83 6.08
CA HIS A 200 18.96 8.62 5.57
C HIS A 200 17.99 7.52 5.06
N ALA A 201 16.68 7.69 5.21
CA ALA A 201 15.64 6.78 4.68
C ALA A 201 14.34 7.53 4.36
N GLN A 202 14.46 8.76 3.84
CA GLN A 202 13.28 9.57 3.48
C GLN A 202 12.45 8.87 2.41
N TYR A 203 11.16 8.72 2.65
CA TYR A 203 10.23 8.19 1.63
C TYR A 203 10.33 9.05 0.35
N PRO A 204 10.43 8.42 -0.84
CA PRO A 204 10.69 9.13 -2.07
C PRO A 204 9.57 10.11 -2.44
N ASN A 205 9.95 11.27 -2.97
CA ASN A 205 9.00 12.29 -3.41
C ASN A 205 8.47 11.98 -4.82
N ALA A 206 9.27 11.31 -5.65
CA ALA A 206 8.89 10.85 -6.97
C ALA A 206 9.28 9.38 -7.22
N GLY A 207 8.63 8.70 -8.17
CA GLY A 207 8.79 7.26 -8.38
C GLY A 207 7.56 6.56 -8.93
N PHE A 208 7.65 5.24 -9.08
CA PHE A 208 6.53 4.35 -9.43
C PHE A 208 5.91 3.73 -8.16
N GLY A 209 4.65 3.32 -8.20
CA GLY A 209 4.00 2.67 -7.04
C GLY A 209 3.83 3.58 -5.82
N LEU A 210 3.85 4.90 -5.99
CA LEU A 210 3.86 5.86 -4.88
C LEU A 210 2.50 6.08 -4.21
N TYR A 211 2.54 6.77 -3.07
CA TYR A 211 1.37 7.13 -2.25
C TYR A 211 0.21 7.80 -3.01
N CYS A 212 0.44 8.42 -4.17
CA CYS A 212 -0.59 8.99 -5.02
C CYS A 212 -1.69 7.97 -5.41
N LEU A 213 -1.31 6.69 -5.52
CA LEU A 213 -2.22 5.59 -5.87
C LEU A 213 -3.36 5.42 -4.86
N ARG A 214 -3.16 5.83 -3.61
CA ARG A 214 -4.22 5.88 -2.57
C ARG A 214 -5.53 6.48 -3.09
N CYS A 215 -5.44 7.55 -3.87
CA CYS A 215 -6.62 8.23 -4.42
C CYS A 215 -6.79 7.95 -5.92
N HIS A 216 -5.69 7.94 -6.68
CA HIS A 216 -5.75 7.81 -8.14
C HIS A 216 -6.21 6.42 -8.60
N ALA A 217 -6.02 5.38 -7.78
CA ALA A 217 -6.54 4.04 -8.06
C ALA A 217 -8.07 3.95 -8.07
N SER A 218 -8.76 4.97 -7.55
CA SER A 218 -10.23 5.08 -7.59
C SER A 218 -10.77 5.67 -8.88
N ALA A 219 -9.91 6.11 -9.81
CA ALA A 219 -10.37 6.64 -11.09
C ALA A 219 -10.99 5.54 -11.94
N GLU A 220 -12.04 5.87 -12.71
CA GLU A 220 -12.70 4.93 -13.61
C GLU A 220 -11.75 4.42 -14.71
N LYS A 221 -10.82 5.27 -15.16
CA LYS A 221 -9.87 4.94 -16.25
C LYS A 221 -8.52 5.62 -16.06
N ALA A 222 -7.47 4.86 -16.36
CA ALA A 222 -6.09 5.34 -16.51
C ALA A 222 -5.56 6.15 -15.32
N LEU A 223 -6.08 5.89 -14.11
CA LEU A 223 -5.59 6.47 -12.86
C LEU A 223 -5.56 8.01 -12.84
N THR A 224 -6.47 8.66 -13.57
CA THR A 224 -6.54 10.13 -13.63
C THR A 224 -7.97 10.65 -13.74
N PHE A 225 -8.26 11.72 -13.00
CA PHE A 225 -9.55 12.41 -12.99
C PHE A 225 -9.65 13.54 -14.06
N SER A 226 -8.70 13.60 -15.00
CA SER A 226 -8.61 14.66 -16.01
C SER A 226 -9.88 14.79 -16.87
N SER A 227 -10.41 16.00 -17.02
CA SER A 227 -11.65 16.25 -17.76
C SER A 227 -11.49 17.41 -18.72
N LEU A 228 -12.03 17.28 -19.94
CA LEU A 228 -12.14 18.40 -20.89
C LEU A 228 -12.95 19.56 -20.30
N GLU A 229 -13.86 19.29 -19.36
CA GLU A 229 -14.67 20.33 -18.71
C GLU A 229 -13.83 21.33 -17.90
N ASN A 230 -12.61 20.95 -17.48
CA ASN A 230 -11.70 21.85 -16.78
C ASN A 230 -10.83 22.69 -17.73
N ILE A 231 -10.69 22.29 -18.99
CA ILE A 231 -9.63 22.77 -19.90
C ILE A 231 -10.11 23.95 -20.74
N SER A 232 -9.29 25.00 -20.82
CA SER A 232 -9.59 26.19 -21.60
C SER A 232 -9.87 25.86 -23.08
N GLY A 233 -10.90 26.48 -23.65
CA GLY A 233 -11.34 26.23 -25.02
C GLY A 233 -12.34 25.07 -25.18
N TYR A 234 -12.62 24.28 -24.14
CA TYR A 234 -13.62 23.21 -24.16
C TYR A 234 -14.90 23.59 -23.41
N ALA A 235 -16.03 23.02 -23.82
CA ALA A 235 -17.32 23.21 -23.16
C ALA A 235 -17.34 22.61 -21.74
N GLY A 236 -18.35 22.97 -20.94
CA GLY A 236 -18.48 22.55 -19.54
C GLY A 236 -17.85 23.52 -18.55
N LYS A 237 -18.09 23.27 -17.26
CA LYS A 237 -17.55 24.05 -16.14
C LYS A 237 -16.87 23.10 -15.16
N SER A 238 -15.81 23.57 -14.51
CA SER A 238 -15.20 22.84 -13.40
C SER A 238 -16.17 22.63 -12.25
N ILE A 239 -16.01 21.52 -11.53
CA ILE A 239 -16.69 21.30 -10.25
C ILE A 239 -16.28 22.43 -9.30
N THR A 240 -17.27 23.08 -8.68
CA THR A 240 -17.06 24.16 -7.72
C THR A 240 -17.46 23.70 -6.32
N TYR A 241 -16.68 24.09 -5.31
CA TYR A 241 -16.95 23.74 -3.92
C TYR A 241 -17.35 24.95 -3.08
N HIS A 242 -17.96 24.70 -1.93
CA HIS A 242 -18.34 25.76 -1.00
C HIS A 242 -17.11 26.36 -0.31
N VAL A 243 -17.03 27.70 -0.28
CA VAL A 243 -15.96 28.49 0.36
C VAL A 243 -16.59 29.60 1.21
N ASP A 244 -16.44 29.55 2.53
CA ASP A 244 -17.20 30.37 3.50
C ASP A 244 -16.56 31.73 3.87
N SER A 245 -15.64 32.24 3.04
CA SER A 245 -14.90 33.51 3.22
C SER A 245 -14.05 33.62 4.51
N SER A 246 -13.96 32.57 5.31
CA SER A 246 -13.14 32.50 6.54
C SER A 246 -11.64 32.76 6.29
N TRP A 247 -11.16 32.55 5.06
CA TRP A 247 -9.81 32.89 4.63
C TRP A 247 -9.44 34.37 4.81
N ARG A 248 -10.42 35.27 4.88
CA ARG A 248 -10.20 36.73 5.05
C ARG A 248 -9.69 37.11 6.44
N ALA A 249 -9.76 36.20 7.41
CA ALA A 249 -9.38 36.46 8.80
C ALA A 249 -8.05 35.79 9.22
N ILE A 250 -7.35 35.13 8.30
CA ILE A 250 -6.19 34.28 8.63
C ILE A 250 -4.89 35.08 8.51
N SER A 251 -4.22 35.33 9.63
CA SER A 251 -2.79 35.66 9.68
C SER A 251 -1.97 34.36 9.67
N ASP A 252 -1.00 34.25 8.76
CA ASP A 252 -0.12 33.08 8.63
C ASP A 252 0.84 32.96 9.82
N PRO A 253 1.07 31.73 10.31
CA PRO A 253 2.30 31.41 11.02
C PRO A 253 3.07 30.27 10.34
N SER A 254 4.39 30.47 10.22
CA SER A 254 5.41 29.42 10.18
C SER A 254 6.54 29.84 11.13
N PRO A 255 7.22 28.92 11.84
CA PRO A 255 8.46 28.39 11.26
C PRO A 255 8.77 26.92 11.57
N ALA A 256 9.77 26.45 10.81
CA ALA A 256 10.40 25.13 10.77
C ALA A 256 11.11 24.69 12.06
N ALA A 257 11.29 23.36 12.17
CA ALA A 257 12.07 22.71 13.22
C ALA A 257 13.49 22.35 12.72
N SER A 258 14.47 22.52 13.61
CA SER A 258 15.90 22.20 13.42
C SER A 258 16.22 20.78 13.86
N SER A 259 17.12 20.10 13.14
CA SER A 259 17.68 18.80 13.54
C SER A 259 19.03 18.94 14.25
N LEU A 260 19.38 17.92 15.05
CA LEU A 260 20.61 17.80 15.84
C LEU A 260 21.59 16.82 15.18
N ALA A 261 22.88 17.04 15.43
CA ALA A 261 24.01 16.31 14.87
C ALA A 261 24.27 14.93 15.51
N THR A 262 24.82 14.03 14.71
CA THR A 262 25.26 12.65 15.03
C THR A 262 26.72 12.61 15.52
N PRO A 263 27.10 11.70 16.45
CA PRO A 263 28.50 11.45 16.78
C PRO A 263 29.15 10.42 15.84
N ALA A 264 30.49 10.41 15.86
CA ALA A 264 31.37 9.67 14.93
C ALA A 264 31.29 8.14 15.04
N THR A 265 31.43 7.48 13.89
CA THR A 265 31.26 6.05 13.63
C THR A 265 32.49 5.21 13.99
N LEU A 266 32.25 4.10 14.69
CA LEU A 266 32.99 2.85 14.48
C LEU A 266 32.58 2.29 13.11
N ALA A 267 33.49 1.60 12.40
CA ALA A 267 33.15 0.89 11.16
C ALA A 267 32.22 -0.29 11.48
N VAL A 268 30.92 -0.05 11.47
CA VAL A 268 29.86 -1.06 11.67
C VAL A 268 29.23 -1.34 10.31
N GLN A 269 28.98 -2.61 10.00
CA GLN A 269 28.23 -3.00 8.80
C GLN A 269 26.80 -2.45 8.90
N THR A 270 26.33 -1.79 7.84
CA THR A 270 25.02 -1.14 7.80
C THR A 270 24.14 -1.79 6.75
N PHE A 271 22.82 -1.78 6.94
CA PHE A 271 21.90 -2.07 5.86
C PHE A 271 21.64 -0.84 4.99
N PRO A 272 21.42 -1.01 3.68
CA PRO A 272 20.97 0.11 2.86
C PRO A 272 19.56 0.56 3.29
N PRO A 273 19.18 1.83 3.04
CA PRO A 273 17.86 2.35 3.42
C PRO A 273 16.70 1.53 2.88
N GLU A 274 15.65 1.34 3.69
CA GLU A 274 14.43 0.59 3.31
C GLU A 274 13.70 1.15 2.08
N THR A 275 13.94 2.42 1.75
CA THR A 275 13.40 3.05 0.53
C THR A 275 14.04 2.53 -0.75
N LEU A 276 15.14 1.79 -0.64
CA LEU A 276 15.82 1.14 -1.76
C LEU A 276 15.38 -0.32 -1.94
N ASP A 277 14.51 -0.84 -1.08
CA ASP A 277 14.06 -2.24 -1.13
C ASP A 277 12.94 -2.46 -2.15
N THR A 278 12.39 -1.38 -2.71
CA THR A 278 11.17 -1.39 -3.53
C THR A 278 11.21 -2.41 -4.66
N PHE A 279 10.23 -3.32 -4.64
CA PHE A 279 9.94 -4.26 -5.70
C PHE A 279 8.47 -4.13 -6.14
N LEU A 280 8.29 -3.61 -7.35
CA LEU A 280 7.01 -3.14 -7.88
C LEU A 280 6.24 -4.26 -8.61
N SER A 281 4.91 -4.19 -8.57
CA SER A 281 4.08 -4.93 -9.53
C SER A 281 4.30 -4.40 -10.95
N GLN A 282 4.35 -5.29 -11.96
CA GLN A 282 4.66 -4.95 -13.35
C GLN A 282 3.45 -5.13 -14.27
N ALA A 283 3.33 -4.29 -15.31
CA ALA A 283 2.15 -4.24 -16.19
C ALA A 283 1.84 -5.52 -16.98
N HIS A 284 2.85 -6.34 -17.27
CA HIS A 284 2.68 -7.57 -18.05
C HIS A 284 2.90 -8.85 -17.23
N HIS A 285 3.29 -8.70 -15.97
CA HIS A 285 3.57 -9.81 -15.06
C HIS A 285 3.45 -9.32 -13.62
N VAL A 286 2.39 -9.70 -12.92
CA VAL A 286 2.32 -9.48 -11.47
C VAL A 286 3.26 -10.50 -10.82
N PRO A 287 4.34 -10.07 -10.17
CA PRO A 287 5.23 -10.99 -9.48
C PRO A 287 4.53 -11.61 -8.28
N GLU A 288 4.99 -12.80 -7.86
CA GLU A 288 4.41 -13.49 -6.70
C GLU A 288 4.50 -12.65 -5.42
N PHE A 289 5.56 -11.85 -5.26
CA PHE A 289 5.75 -10.98 -4.11
C PHE A 289 6.06 -9.55 -4.55
N VAL A 290 5.57 -8.58 -3.78
CA VAL A 290 5.91 -7.16 -3.88
C VAL A 290 6.18 -6.63 -2.47
N THR A 291 6.95 -5.55 -2.37
CA THR A 291 7.31 -4.97 -1.07
C THR A 291 6.16 -4.15 -0.44
N SER A 292 6.24 -3.94 0.86
CA SER A 292 5.22 -3.32 1.70
C SER A 292 4.88 -1.88 1.32
N ASP A 293 5.78 -1.18 0.65
CA ASP A 293 5.56 0.17 0.10
C ASP A 293 4.46 0.19 -0.98
N GLN A 294 4.19 -0.95 -1.63
CA GLN A 294 3.05 -1.11 -2.54
C GLN A 294 1.70 -1.15 -1.82
N CYS A 295 1.69 -1.48 -0.52
CA CYS A 295 0.48 -1.58 0.30
C CYS A 295 0.25 -0.34 1.18
N MET A 296 1.33 0.28 1.67
CA MET A 296 1.28 1.33 2.70
C MET A 296 0.44 2.55 2.30
N SER A 297 0.34 2.84 1.00
CA SER A 297 -0.39 4.01 0.49
C SER A 297 -1.86 3.98 0.88
N CYS A 298 -2.47 2.79 0.81
CA CYS A 298 -3.85 2.53 1.16
C CYS A 298 -3.98 1.97 2.59
N HIS A 299 -3.00 1.22 3.09
CA HIS A 299 -3.07 0.50 4.37
C HIS A 299 -2.27 1.14 5.51
N SER A 300 -1.99 2.44 5.44
CA SER A 300 -1.49 3.25 6.56
C SER A 300 -2.60 4.16 7.12
N GLY A 301 -2.41 4.71 8.33
CA GLY A 301 -3.43 5.46 9.06
C GLY A 301 -3.48 6.94 8.73
N THR A 302 -4.63 7.58 8.96
CA THR A 302 -4.73 9.05 8.93
C THR A 302 -5.69 9.57 9.98
N ALA A 303 -5.25 10.57 10.74
CA ALA A 303 -6.05 11.23 11.78
C ALA A 303 -6.63 12.57 11.33
N LYS A 304 -6.08 13.15 10.26
CA LYS A 304 -6.33 14.56 9.90
C LYS A 304 -7.57 14.67 9.01
N PRO A 305 -8.45 15.67 9.25
CA PRO A 305 -9.44 16.07 8.27
C PRO A 305 -8.78 16.45 6.93
N PRO A 306 -9.50 16.33 5.81
CA PRO A 306 -10.87 15.82 5.69
C PRO A 306 -10.97 14.27 5.65
N PHE A 307 -9.86 13.55 5.69
CA PHE A 307 -9.79 12.12 5.35
C PHE A 307 -9.76 11.16 6.56
N GLY A 308 -9.80 11.70 7.78
CA GLY A 308 -9.66 10.96 9.03
C GLY A 308 -10.80 11.18 10.03
N PRO A 309 -10.86 10.37 11.11
CA PRO A 309 -9.95 9.27 11.42
C PRO A 309 -10.26 7.99 10.63
N THR A 310 -9.24 7.37 10.05
CA THR A 310 -9.29 6.02 9.45
C THR A 310 -8.07 5.22 9.88
N MET A 311 -8.28 3.97 10.32
CA MET A 311 -7.24 3.11 10.91
C MET A 311 -6.54 3.81 12.08
N TRP A 312 -7.36 4.46 12.90
CA TRP A 312 -6.91 5.31 13.98
C TRP A 312 -7.80 5.07 15.20
N ALA A 313 -7.18 4.80 16.35
CA ALA A 313 -7.91 4.58 17.60
C ALA A 313 -7.11 5.09 18.78
N HIS A 314 -7.81 5.62 19.79
CA HIS A 314 -7.20 6.11 21.04
C HIS A 314 -6.01 7.07 20.83
N GLY A 315 -6.08 7.90 19.78
CA GLY A 315 -5.03 8.86 19.46
C GLY A 315 -3.77 8.26 18.82
N ALA A 316 -3.84 7.03 18.31
CA ALA A 316 -2.73 6.33 17.68
C ALA A 316 -3.07 5.83 16.27
N ASN A 317 -2.04 5.79 15.41
CA ASN A 317 -2.08 5.02 14.18
C ASN A 317 -2.14 3.53 14.54
N ILE A 318 -3.22 2.85 14.15
CA ILE A 318 -3.41 1.41 14.33
C ILE A 318 -3.58 0.69 12.99
N SER A 319 -3.15 1.32 11.91
CA SER A 319 -3.17 0.74 10.57
C SER A 319 -2.29 -0.49 10.48
N GLU A 320 -2.67 -1.37 9.55
CA GLU A 320 -1.95 -2.60 9.27
C GLU A 320 -0.48 -2.30 9.00
N TYR A 321 -0.17 -1.34 8.10
CA TYR A 321 1.21 -0.96 7.81
C TYR A 321 1.92 -0.31 9.01
N GLY A 322 1.26 0.64 9.68
CA GLY A 322 1.87 1.43 10.76
C GLY A 322 2.27 0.60 11.97
N GLU A 323 1.54 -0.47 12.26
CA GLU A 323 1.88 -1.42 13.32
C GLU A 323 2.83 -2.52 12.83
N TRP A 324 2.54 -3.13 11.68
CA TRP A 324 3.35 -4.22 11.11
C TRP A 324 4.81 -3.79 10.97
N ARG A 325 5.09 -2.59 10.48
CA ARG A 325 6.45 -2.11 10.19
C ARG A 325 7.40 -2.10 11.39
N TRP A 326 6.87 -2.10 12.61
CA TRP A 326 7.65 -2.17 13.85
C TRP A 326 7.51 -3.52 14.57
N SER A 327 6.79 -4.47 13.98
CA SER A 327 6.76 -5.85 14.46
C SER A 327 8.06 -6.58 14.11
N PRO A 328 8.46 -7.62 14.88
CA PRO A 328 9.57 -8.47 14.50
C PRO A 328 9.42 -9.14 13.12
N MET A 329 8.20 -9.26 12.59
CA MET A 329 7.96 -9.79 11.23
C MET A 329 8.47 -8.84 10.14
N ALA A 330 8.17 -7.54 10.24
CA ALA A 330 8.71 -6.56 9.30
C ALA A 330 10.23 -6.38 9.43
N LEU A 331 10.73 -6.51 10.66
CA LEU A 331 12.13 -6.28 10.97
C LEU A 331 13.00 -7.52 10.75
N SER A 332 12.43 -8.69 10.43
CA SER A 332 13.15 -9.96 10.33
C SER A 332 14.24 -9.95 9.26
N GLY A 333 14.03 -9.20 8.17
CA GLY A 333 14.98 -9.03 7.08
C GLY A 333 16.18 -8.14 7.44
N ARG A 334 16.12 -7.44 8.58
CA ARG A 334 17.12 -6.47 9.08
C ARG A 334 17.50 -6.74 10.53
N ASP A 335 17.14 -7.90 11.07
CA ASP A 335 17.32 -8.24 12.49
C ASP A 335 18.80 -8.55 12.80
N PRO A 336 19.51 -7.68 13.55
CA PRO A 336 20.92 -7.88 13.84
C PRO A 336 21.19 -9.11 14.73
N VAL A 337 20.23 -9.52 15.56
CA VAL A 337 20.37 -10.71 16.41
C VAL A 337 20.35 -11.96 15.54
N PHE A 338 19.43 -12.01 14.58
CA PHE A 338 19.35 -13.09 13.60
C PHE A 338 20.63 -13.19 12.75
N TYR A 339 21.09 -12.09 12.16
CA TYR A 339 22.27 -12.14 11.31
C TYR A 339 23.54 -12.48 12.09
N ALA A 340 23.68 -12.02 13.34
CA ALA A 340 24.79 -12.44 14.18
C ALA A 340 24.78 -13.96 14.46
N GLN A 341 23.60 -14.54 14.69
CA GLN A 341 23.47 -16.00 14.83
C GLN A 341 23.82 -16.71 13.52
N LEU A 342 23.25 -16.28 12.38
CA LEU A 342 23.52 -16.87 11.08
C LEU A 342 25.01 -16.82 10.73
N GLU A 343 25.67 -15.68 10.94
CA GLU A 343 27.11 -15.55 10.74
C GLU A 343 27.91 -16.50 11.62
N SER A 344 27.53 -16.68 12.89
CA SER A 344 28.16 -17.64 13.80
C SER A 344 28.00 -19.08 13.31
N GLU A 345 26.81 -19.46 12.83
CA GLU A 345 26.56 -20.78 12.26
C GLU A 345 27.42 -21.01 11.00
N LEU A 346 27.45 -20.04 10.09
CA LEU A 346 28.23 -20.13 8.86
C LEU A 346 29.74 -20.20 9.14
N ALA A 347 30.24 -19.45 10.13
CA ALA A 347 31.63 -19.51 10.57
C ALA A 347 31.97 -20.88 11.20
N SER A 348 31.06 -21.45 11.99
CA SER A 348 31.20 -22.79 12.54
C SER A 348 31.27 -23.85 11.43
N ILE A 349 30.35 -23.80 10.44
CA ILE A 349 30.32 -24.72 9.30
C ILE A 349 31.62 -24.66 8.50
N ALA A 350 32.13 -23.45 8.25
CA ALA A 350 33.36 -23.24 7.49
C ALA A 350 34.60 -23.84 8.15
N THR A 351 34.59 -24.00 9.48
CA THR A 351 35.74 -24.51 10.25
C THR A 351 35.60 -25.97 10.68
N SER A 352 34.38 -26.52 10.69
CA SER A 352 34.08 -27.87 11.22
C SER A 352 33.85 -28.96 10.16
N HIS A 353 33.72 -28.59 8.88
CA HIS A 353 33.44 -29.54 7.78
C HIS A 353 34.45 -29.42 6.63
N ASP A 354 34.59 -30.49 5.83
CA ASP A 354 35.34 -30.42 4.57
C ASP A 354 34.66 -29.48 3.56
N ALA A 355 35.42 -28.93 2.62
CA ALA A 355 34.93 -27.90 1.71
C ALA A 355 33.69 -28.30 0.89
N GLY A 356 33.56 -29.58 0.51
CA GLY A 356 32.42 -30.07 -0.27
C GLY A 356 31.16 -30.16 0.57
N SER A 357 31.27 -30.71 1.79
CA SER A 357 30.17 -30.78 2.75
C SER A 357 29.78 -29.39 3.26
N ALA A 358 30.74 -28.52 3.54
CA ALA A 358 30.52 -27.16 4.03
C ALA A 358 29.66 -26.35 3.05
N ALA A 359 29.97 -26.37 1.74
CA ALA A 359 29.18 -25.64 0.74
C ALA A 359 27.71 -26.11 0.68
N LYS A 360 27.48 -27.42 0.79
CA LYS A 360 26.12 -27.99 0.81
C LYS A 360 25.36 -27.57 2.08
N ILE A 361 26.00 -27.69 3.24
CA ILE A 361 25.40 -27.36 4.55
C ILE A 361 25.12 -25.86 4.63
N THR A 362 26.07 -25.01 4.22
CA THR A 362 25.89 -23.55 4.15
C THR A 362 24.65 -23.18 3.33
N ARG A 363 24.44 -23.83 2.17
CA ARG A 363 23.23 -23.61 1.36
C ARG A 363 21.97 -24.02 2.12
N GLU A 364 21.96 -25.21 2.70
CA GLU A 364 20.80 -25.75 3.41
C GLU A 364 20.42 -24.88 4.61
N VAL A 365 21.40 -24.45 5.41
CA VAL A 365 21.20 -23.53 6.55
C VAL A 365 20.73 -22.17 6.07
N THR A 366 21.47 -21.54 5.15
CA THR A 366 21.16 -20.18 4.67
C THR A 366 19.74 -20.09 4.10
N ASN A 367 19.39 -20.97 3.17
CA ASN A 367 18.10 -20.93 2.50
C ASN A 367 16.96 -21.30 3.48
N THR A 368 17.18 -22.21 4.43
CA THR A 368 16.16 -22.56 5.43
C THR A 368 15.95 -21.44 6.45
N CYS A 369 17.00 -20.75 6.89
CA CYS A 369 16.87 -19.60 7.77
C CYS A 369 16.13 -18.45 7.06
N LEU A 370 16.49 -18.18 5.80
CA LEU A 370 15.88 -17.11 5.02
C LEU A 370 14.48 -17.45 4.50
N SER A 371 14.07 -18.72 4.42
CA SER A 371 12.66 -19.09 4.17
C SER A 371 11.72 -18.65 5.30
N CYS A 372 12.27 -18.21 6.45
CA CYS A 372 11.52 -17.58 7.54
C CYS A 372 11.84 -16.09 7.69
N HIS A 373 13.12 -15.68 7.66
CA HIS A 373 13.53 -14.31 8.00
C HIS A 373 13.56 -13.33 6.80
N GLY A 374 13.84 -13.83 5.59
CA GLY A 374 13.92 -13.04 4.34
C GLY A 374 13.04 -13.65 3.25
N ILE A 375 11.85 -14.10 3.66
CA ILE A 375 11.06 -15.12 2.98
C ILE A 375 10.73 -14.81 1.52
N MET A 376 10.31 -13.57 1.22
CA MET A 376 9.93 -13.22 -0.14
C MET A 376 11.14 -13.30 -1.08
N GLY A 377 12.27 -12.74 -0.63
CA GLY A 377 13.51 -12.77 -1.39
C GLY A 377 14.06 -14.17 -1.59
N GLU A 378 14.13 -14.97 -0.51
CA GLU A 378 14.61 -16.35 -0.58
C GLU A 378 13.76 -17.19 -1.51
N ARG A 379 12.43 -17.09 -1.43
CA ARG A 379 11.53 -17.90 -2.25
C ARG A 379 11.59 -17.52 -3.72
N THR A 380 11.64 -16.24 -4.05
CA THR A 380 11.82 -15.80 -5.44
C THR A 380 13.19 -16.25 -5.96
N PHE A 381 14.25 -16.13 -5.15
CA PHE A 381 15.59 -16.59 -5.53
C PHE A 381 15.65 -18.11 -5.72
N ALA A 382 15.09 -18.90 -4.81
CA ALA A 382 15.08 -20.36 -4.88
C ALA A 382 14.21 -20.88 -6.03
N HIS A 383 13.18 -20.14 -6.43
CA HIS A 383 12.41 -20.43 -7.64
C HIS A 383 13.29 -20.29 -8.90
N ASP A 384 14.03 -19.19 -9.01
CA ASP A 384 14.84 -18.89 -10.20
C ASP A 384 16.17 -19.67 -10.22
N PHE A 385 16.74 -19.95 -9.04
CA PHE A 385 18.04 -20.57 -8.81
C PHE A 385 17.96 -21.74 -7.79
N PRO A 386 17.22 -22.83 -8.06
CA PRO A 386 16.86 -23.86 -7.08
C PRO A 386 18.02 -24.67 -6.49
N LYS A 387 19.25 -24.49 -6.98
CA LYS A 387 20.45 -25.20 -6.50
C LYS A 387 21.50 -24.26 -5.91
N GLU A 388 21.23 -22.96 -5.91
CA GLU A 388 22.16 -21.94 -5.46
C GLU A 388 21.90 -21.53 -4.01
N THR A 389 22.89 -20.86 -3.43
CA THR A 389 22.80 -20.31 -2.07
C THR A 389 22.38 -18.86 -2.18
N PHE A 390 21.41 -18.45 -1.36
CA PHE A 390 21.01 -17.04 -1.33
C PHE A 390 22.21 -16.14 -0.97
N PRO A 391 22.41 -15.00 -1.67
CA PRO A 391 23.58 -14.15 -1.49
C PRO A 391 23.44 -13.25 -0.25
N VAL A 392 23.63 -13.80 0.96
CA VAL A 392 23.49 -13.07 2.24
C VAL A 392 24.32 -11.79 2.28
N ALA A 393 25.55 -11.80 1.75
CA ALA A 393 26.40 -10.62 1.73
C ALA A 393 25.75 -9.41 1.02
N ALA A 394 24.98 -9.67 -0.03
CA ALA A 394 24.30 -8.63 -0.81
C ALA A 394 23.15 -7.95 -0.05
N LEU A 395 22.70 -8.49 1.09
CA LEU A 395 21.71 -7.81 1.95
C LEU A 395 22.26 -6.51 2.55
N PHE A 396 23.58 -6.39 2.65
CA PHE A 396 24.22 -5.27 3.37
C PHE A 396 24.72 -4.15 2.44
N ASP A 397 24.94 -4.42 1.16
CA ASP A 397 25.55 -3.45 0.25
C ASP A 397 24.87 -3.32 -1.12
N ALA A 398 23.97 -4.25 -1.49
CA ALA A 398 23.33 -4.18 -2.80
C ALA A 398 22.38 -2.98 -2.92
N MET A 399 22.63 -2.20 -3.95
CA MET A 399 21.83 -1.06 -4.38
C MET A 399 20.86 -1.47 -5.48
N PRO A 400 19.78 -0.70 -5.74
CA PRO A 400 18.75 -1.06 -6.71
C PRO A 400 19.23 -1.37 -8.15
N ARG A 401 20.44 -0.92 -8.52
CA ARG A 401 21.07 -1.16 -9.83
C ARG A 401 21.84 -2.48 -9.91
N ASP A 402 22.13 -3.10 -8.78
CA ASP A 402 22.98 -4.27 -8.73
C ASP A 402 22.23 -5.52 -9.20
N ALA A 403 22.96 -6.46 -9.80
CA ALA A 403 22.38 -7.73 -10.22
C ALA A 403 21.85 -8.49 -9.00
N GLY A 404 20.58 -8.91 -9.04
CA GLY A 404 19.93 -9.60 -7.93
C GLY A 404 19.44 -8.69 -6.79
N ALA A 405 19.54 -7.36 -6.93
CA ALA A 405 19.03 -6.40 -5.94
C ALA A 405 17.54 -6.62 -5.59
N ALA A 406 16.74 -7.09 -6.54
CA ALA A 406 15.34 -7.45 -6.33
C ALA A 406 15.14 -8.52 -5.25
N TYR A 407 15.95 -9.59 -5.27
CA TYR A 407 15.84 -10.67 -4.29
C TYR A 407 16.18 -10.18 -2.88
N VAL A 408 17.22 -9.37 -2.76
CA VAL A 408 17.65 -8.84 -1.46
C VAL A 408 16.76 -7.70 -0.96
N GLY A 409 16.15 -6.90 -1.85
CA GLY A 409 15.12 -5.92 -1.46
C GLY A 409 13.89 -6.63 -0.88
N LEU A 410 13.38 -7.66 -1.55
CA LEU A 410 12.31 -8.50 -1.05
C LEU A 410 12.66 -9.19 0.28
N ALA A 411 13.90 -9.64 0.46
CA ALA A 411 14.35 -10.24 1.72
C ALA A 411 14.44 -9.21 2.86
N ARG A 412 14.90 -7.98 2.58
CA ARG A 412 15.03 -6.91 3.59
C ARG A 412 13.69 -6.39 4.09
N ASP A 413 12.62 -6.50 3.29
CA ASP A 413 11.24 -6.18 3.69
C ASP A 413 10.62 -7.24 4.64
N GLY A 414 11.37 -8.32 4.94
CA GLY A 414 11.05 -9.30 5.97
C GLY A 414 9.85 -10.20 5.64
N VAL A 415 9.12 -10.60 6.69
CA VAL A 415 7.82 -11.28 6.56
C VAL A 415 6.74 -10.23 6.28
N SER A 416 6.64 -9.86 5.01
CA SER A 416 5.83 -8.74 4.53
C SER A 416 4.41 -9.11 4.10
N CYS A 417 3.65 -8.10 3.68
CA CYS A 417 2.24 -8.17 3.33
C CYS A 417 1.95 -9.33 2.37
N THR A 418 2.64 -9.43 1.23
CA THR A 418 2.36 -10.49 0.24
C THR A 418 2.84 -11.87 0.68
N ALA A 419 3.81 -11.98 1.59
CA ALA A 419 4.18 -13.28 2.15
C ALA A 419 2.99 -13.92 2.88
N CYS A 420 2.27 -13.15 3.72
CA CYS A 420 1.09 -13.64 4.42
C CYS A 420 -0.17 -13.61 3.56
N HIS A 421 -0.41 -12.53 2.81
CA HIS A 421 -1.64 -12.35 2.06
C HIS A 421 -1.70 -13.15 0.76
N HIS A 422 -0.61 -13.76 0.28
CA HIS A 422 -0.68 -14.73 -0.82
C HIS A 422 -0.68 -16.19 -0.33
N ALA A 423 -0.40 -16.42 0.95
CA ALA A 423 -0.40 -17.76 1.52
C ALA A 423 -1.80 -18.39 1.44
N VAL A 424 -1.84 -19.62 0.95
CA VAL A 424 -3.06 -20.44 0.88
C VAL A 424 -2.85 -21.73 1.65
N GLU A 425 -3.95 -22.33 2.08
CA GLU A 425 -3.91 -23.63 2.71
C GLU A 425 -3.42 -24.67 1.70
N ALA A 426 -2.37 -25.41 2.07
CA ALA A 426 -1.82 -26.46 1.23
C ALA A 426 -2.83 -27.59 1.04
N LYS A 427 -3.13 -27.95 -0.22
CA LYS A 427 -4.13 -28.98 -0.54
C LYS A 427 -3.47 -30.19 -1.20
N SER A 428 -3.59 -31.36 -0.58
CA SER A 428 -3.38 -32.65 -1.25
C SER A 428 -4.69 -33.43 -1.38
N ALA A 429 -4.87 -34.15 -2.50
CA ALA A 429 -6.07 -34.92 -2.80
C ALA A 429 -6.37 -36.06 -1.80
N ALA A 430 -5.42 -36.40 -0.92
CA ALA A 430 -5.54 -37.52 0.02
C ALA A 430 -5.47 -37.12 1.51
N ALA A 431 -4.95 -35.92 1.86
CA ALA A 431 -4.61 -35.61 3.25
C ALA A 431 -4.54 -34.11 3.61
N SER A 432 -5.10 -33.21 2.78
CA SER A 432 -4.91 -31.74 2.89
C SER A 432 -5.07 -31.16 4.30
N ASP A 433 -5.94 -31.75 5.12
CA ASP A 433 -6.31 -31.15 6.41
C ASP A 433 -5.68 -31.88 7.62
N SER A 434 -4.86 -32.90 7.38
CA SER A 434 -4.28 -33.73 8.45
C SER A 434 -3.02 -33.08 9.06
N LEU A 435 -2.87 -33.18 10.39
CA LEU A 435 -1.67 -32.70 11.09
C LEU A 435 -0.37 -33.34 10.56
N PRO A 436 -0.30 -34.66 10.26
CA PRO A 436 0.91 -35.25 9.67
C PRO A 436 1.28 -34.66 8.31
N PHE A 437 0.29 -34.33 7.46
CA PHE A 437 0.58 -33.66 6.20
C PHE A 437 1.19 -32.27 6.45
N PHE A 438 0.55 -31.48 7.32
CA PHE A 438 1.05 -30.16 7.71
C PHE A 438 2.49 -30.21 8.23
N LEU A 439 2.79 -31.10 9.18
CA LEU A 439 4.12 -31.22 9.79
C LEU A 439 5.21 -31.74 8.84
N ASN A 440 4.85 -32.39 7.73
CA ASN A 440 5.83 -32.89 6.76
C ASN A 440 6.02 -31.97 5.55
N HIS A 441 5.09 -31.04 5.29
CA HIS A 441 5.07 -30.26 4.05
C HIS A 441 4.99 -28.74 4.24
N VAL A 442 4.47 -28.26 5.36
CA VAL A 442 4.08 -26.84 5.54
C VAL A 442 4.88 -26.12 6.64
N ILE A 443 5.72 -26.82 7.38
CA ILE A 443 6.54 -26.20 8.45
C ILE A 443 7.89 -25.70 7.91
N ASN A 444 8.71 -25.06 8.76
CA ASN A 444 10.00 -24.46 8.38
C ASN A 444 9.88 -23.32 7.34
N GLY A 445 8.81 -22.51 7.44
CA GLY A 445 8.56 -21.39 6.53
C GLY A 445 8.06 -21.82 5.14
N ARG A 446 7.70 -23.09 4.96
CA ARG A 446 7.21 -23.62 3.68
C ARG A 446 5.69 -23.50 3.63
N PHE A 447 5.15 -22.70 2.73
CA PHE A 447 3.70 -22.68 2.51
C PHE A 447 3.38 -22.52 1.03
N ASP A 448 2.18 -22.94 0.64
CA ASP A 448 1.68 -22.74 -0.71
C ASP A 448 1.19 -21.31 -0.88
N VAL A 449 1.37 -20.78 -2.09
CA VAL A 449 0.87 -19.46 -2.49
C VAL A 449 -0.22 -19.60 -3.54
N GLY A 450 -1.18 -18.68 -3.52
CA GLY A 450 -2.19 -18.58 -4.56
C GLY A 450 -1.62 -17.96 -5.85
N PRO A 451 -2.48 -17.65 -6.84
CA PRO A 451 -2.05 -16.91 -8.01
C PRO A 451 -1.52 -15.51 -7.63
N PRO A 452 -0.42 -15.01 -8.24
CA PRO A 452 0.14 -13.68 -7.96
C PRO A 452 -0.86 -12.52 -8.06
N THR A 453 -1.91 -12.67 -8.86
CA THR A 453 -2.96 -11.67 -9.09
C THR A 453 -4.04 -11.65 -8.00
N LYS A 454 -3.86 -12.42 -6.91
CA LYS A 454 -4.82 -12.53 -5.81
C LYS A 454 -4.15 -12.33 -4.47
N ALA A 455 -4.77 -11.52 -3.62
CA ALA A 455 -4.45 -11.42 -2.21
C ALA A 455 -5.64 -11.90 -1.38
N TYR A 456 -5.37 -12.51 -0.24
CA TYR A 456 -6.38 -13.15 0.60
C TYR A 456 -6.56 -12.40 1.91
N GLY A 457 -7.81 -12.25 2.37
CA GLY A 457 -8.15 -11.57 3.62
C GLY A 457 -9.31 -12.25 4.34
N PRO A 458 -9.64 -11.81 5.57
CA PRO A 458 -10.67 -12.44 6.39
C PRO A 458 -12.10 -11.99 6.03
N PHE A 459 -12.26 -11.03 5.11
CA PHE A 459 -13.56 -10.48 4.74
C PHE A 459 -14.08 -11.10 3.45
N HIS A 460 -15.39 -11.37 3.39
CA HIS A 460 -16.06 -11.90 2.21
C HIS A 460 -15.96 -10.96 0.99
N ASP A 461 -15.91 -11.56 -0.20
CA ASP A 461 -15.75 -10.86 -1.50
C ASP A 461 -16.83 -9.80 -1.74
N ASP A 462 -18.05 -10.03 -1.26
CA ASP A 462 -19.18 -9.10 -1.36
C ASP A 462 -19.06 -7.90 -0.39
N ALA A 463 -18.03 -7.87 0.46
CA ALA A 463 -17.78 -6.87 1.48
C ALA A 463 -16.42 -6.16 1.34
N ILE A 464 -15.75 -6.31 0.20
CA ILE A 464 -14.47 -5.68 -0.12
C ILE A 464 -14.56 -4.90 -1.43
N ALA A 465 -13.92 -3.73 -1.48
CA ALA A 465 -13.73 -2.97 -2.71
C ALA A 465 -12.49 -3.52 -3.43
N THR A 466 -12.63 -3.91 -4.69
CA THR A 466 -11.56 -4.59 -5.45
C THR A 466 -10.86 -3.65 -6.44
N HIS A 467 -11.57 -2.66 -6.97
CA HIS A 467 -11.09 -1.78 -8.04
C HIS A 467 -9.78 -1.05 -7.70
N PRO A 468 -9.62 -0.40 -6.53
CA PRO A 468 -8.38 0.34 -6.24
C PRO A 468 -7.14 -0.55 -6.24
N MET A 469 -7.19 -1.71 -5.58
CA MET A 469 -6.03 -2.60 -5.52
C MET A 469 -5.71 -3.20 -6.90
N LYS A 470 -6.75 -3.51 -7.68
CA LYS A 470 -6.60 -4.03 -9.04
C LYS A 470 -5.98 -3.00 -9.99
N GLU A 471 -6.41 -1.74 -9.93
CA GLU A 471 -5.85 -0.69 -10.79
C GLU A 471 -4.44 -0.28 -10.35
N ALA A 472 -4.14 -0.29 -9.04
CA ALA A 472 -2.83 0.05 -8.51
C ALA A 472 -1.78 -1.05 -8.76
N LEU A 473 -2.13 -2.32 -8.51
CA LEU A 473 -1.17 -3.41 -8.42
C LEU A 473 -1.46 -4.60 -9.34
N GLY A 474 -2.64 -4.67 -9.96
CA GLY A 474 -3.05 -5.85 -10.73
C GLY A 474 -3.47 -7.02 -9.84
N ILE A 475 -3.61 -6.77 -8.54
CA ILE A 475 -3.95 -7.76 -7.52
C ILE A 475 -5.39 -7.54 -7.09
N THR A 476 -6.18 -8.61 -7.05
CA THR A 476 -7.58 -8.57 -6.59
C THR A 476 -7.69 -9.20 -5.20
N PRO A 477 -8.22 -8.48 -4.20
CA PRO A 477 -8.42 -9.06 -2.88
C PRO A 477 -9.58 -10.07 -2.90
N HIS A 478 -9.43 -11.15 -2.13
CA HIS A 478 -10.39 -12.25 -2.01
C HIS A 478 -10.47 -12.75 -0.57
N PHE A 479 -11.60 -13.34 -0.21
CA PHE A 479 -11.80 -14.03 1.05
C PHE A 479 -11.01 -15.33 1.10
N SER A 480 -10.43 -15.60 2.27
CA SER A 480 -9.93 -16.92 2.63
C SER A 480 -10.14 -17.20 4.11
N SER A 481 -10.78 -18.32 4.42
CA SER A 481 -10.89 -18.81 5.80
C SER A 481 -9.54 -19.16 6.41
N TYR A 482 -8.54 -19.49 5.58
CA TYR A 482 -7.18 -19.80 6.04
C TYR A 482 -6.51 -18.61 6.74
N MET A 483 -6.89 -17.38 6.38
CA MET A 483 -6.37 -16.16 7.00
C MET A 483 -6.67 -16.09 8.51
N SER A 484 -7.72 -16.78 8.97
CA SER A 484 -8.09 -16.87 10.40
C SER A 484 -7.63 -18.18 11.07
N SER A 485 -6.91 -19.05 10.36
CA SER A 485 -6.44 -20.34 10.86
C SER A 485 -5.06 -20.22 11.52
N ALA A 486 -4.90 -20.84 12.69
CA ALA A 486 -3.61 -20.91 13.40
C ALA A 486 -2.50 -21.58 12.56
N ARG A 487 -2.87 -22.46 11.61
CA ARG A 487 -1.93 -23.12 10.69
C ARG A 487 -1.12 -22.16 9.83
N MET A 488 -1.69 -20.99 9.49
CA MET A 488 -0.96 -19.95 8.77
C MET A 488 0.29 -19.53 9.57
N CYS A 489 0.12 -19.23 10.86
CA CYS A 489 1.23 -18.92 11.76
C CYS A 489 2.12 -20.14 12.01
N GLY A 490 1.52 -21.33 12.10
CA GLY A 490 2.22 -22.59 12.35
C GLY A 490 3.24 -22.96 11.28
N SER A 491 3.11 -22.43 10.06
CA SER A 491 4.06 -22.66 8.96
C SER A 491 5.47 -22.15 9.28
N CYS A 492 5.56 -21.01 10.00
CA CYS A 492 6.82 -20.44 10.49
C CYS A 492 7.06 -20.76 11.97
N HIS A 493 6.00 -21.00 12.76
CA HIS A 493 6.10 -21.25 14.20
C HIS A 493 6.08 -22.75 14.58
N THR A 494 6.55 -23.57 13.64
CA THR A 494 6.96 -24.96 13.86
C THR A 494 8.26 -25.16 13.09
N ILE A 495 9.38 -25.28 13.80
CA ILE A 495 10.71 -25.41 13.19
C ILE A 495 11.31 -26.76 13.59
N ASN A 496 11.36 -27.68 12.63
CA ASN A 496 11.88 -29.03 12.76
C ASN A 496 13.00 -29.24 11.75
N LEU A 497 14.24 -29.12 12.21
CA LEU A 497 15.43 -29.09 11.35
C LEU A 497 16.25 -30.36 11.51
N PRO A 498 16.93 -30.83 10.44
CA PRO A 498 17.89 -31.91 10.57
C PRO A 498 19.08 -31.47 11.44
N LEU A 499 19.61 -32.41 12.23
CA LEU A 499 20.83 -32.18 13.00
C LEU A 499 22.06 -32.40 12.10
N ILE A 500 22.84 -31.35 11.88
CA ILE A 500 24.00 -31.36 10.96
C ILE A 500 25.18 -32.16 11.55
N ASP A 501 25.29 -32.20 12.88
CA ASP A 501 26.32 -32.92 13.62
C ASP A 501 25.90 -34.32 14.07
N ALA A 502 24.69 -34.76 13.72
CA ALA A 502 24.19 -36.07 14.11
C ALA A 502 25.01 -37.19 13.48
N LYS A 503 25.47 -38.13 14.31
CA LYS A 503 26.21 -39.31 13.84
C LYS A 503 25.23 -40.25 13.09
N PRO A 504 25.70 -41.05 12.11
CA PRO A 504 24.85 -41.95 11.29
C PRO A 504 23.98 -42.97 12.03
N HIS A 505 24.12 -43.10 13.36
CA HIS A 505 23.40 -44.04 14.22
C HIS A 505 22.68 -43.38 15.40
N GLN A 506 22.58 -42.04 15.43
CA GLN A 506 21.72 -41.37 16.42
C GLN A 506 20.25 -41.57 16.05
N LEU A 507 19.45 -42.00 17.03
CA LEU A 507 18.00 -42.23 16.90
C LEU A 507 17.20 -40.96 16.54
N LEU A 508 17.79 -39.78 16.73
CA LEU A 508 17.22 -38.49 16.38
C LEU A 508 18.06 -37.87 15.26
N THR A 509 17.53 -37.86 14.04
CA THR A 509 18.13 -37.17 12.87
C THR A 509 17.62 -35.74 12.71
N HIS A 510 16.67 -35.32 13.56
CA HIS A 510 16.06 -34.00 13.59
C HIS A 510 15.94 -33.47 15.02
N SER A 511 15.94 -32.14 15.16
CA SER A 511 15.65 -31.42 16.39
C SER A 511 14.54 -30.40 16.15
N VAL A 512 13.62 -30.30 17.11
CA VAL A 512 12.56 -29.28 17.11
C VAL A 512 13.13 -28.03 17.77
N GLU A 513 13.51 -27.05 16.95
CA GLU A 513 14.00 -25.75 17.40
C GLU A 513 12.85 -24.88 17.93
N GLN A 514 11.69 -24.93 17.27
CA GLN A 514 10.48 -24.24 17.72
C GLN A 514 9.26 -25.16 17.61
N ALA A 515 8.47 -25.25 18.68
CA ALA A 515 7.27 -26.07 18.75
C ALA A 515 6.01 -25.26 19.02
N THR A 516 6.03 -23.93 18.87
CA THR A 516 5.00 -23.01 19.37
C THR A 516 3.58 -23.38 18.94
N TYR A 517 3.38 -23.73 17.66
CA TYR A 517 2.06 -24.16 17.18
C TYR A 517 1.63 -25.50 17.81
N LEU A 518 2.54 -26.45 18.00
CA LEU A 518 2.25 -27.73 18.65
C LEU A 518 1.96 -27.55 20.15
N GLU A 519 2.66 -26.63 20.82
CA GLU A 519 2.36 -26.23 22.20
C GLU A 519 0.96 -25.63 22.29
N TRP A 520 0.59 -24.75 21.34
CA TRP A 520 -0.75 -24.21 21.22
C TRP A 520 -1.81 -25.29 21.01
N LEU A 521 -1.54 -26.25 20.14
CA LEU A 521 -2.43 -27.37 19.85
C LEU A 521 -2.72 -28.24 21.09
N ASN A 522 -1.76 -28.31 22.01
CA ASN A 522 -1.87 -29.03 23.28
C ASN A 522 -2.46 -28.18 24.42
N SER A 523 -2.87 -26.94 24.15
CA SER A 523 -3.42 -26.03 25.14
C SER A 523 -4.95 -26.00 25.15
N LYS A 524 -5.54 -25.40 26.19
CA LYS A 524 -6.98 -25.13 26.23
C LYS A 524 -7.45 -24.09 25.19
N TYR A 525 -6.52 -23.36 24.58
CA TYR A 525 -6.79 -22.29 23.63
C TYR A 525 -6.84 -22.79 22.18
N GLN A 526 -6.48 -24.04 21.90
CA GLN A 526 -6.57 -24.57 20.53
C GLN A 526 -7.98 -24.45 19.93
N THR A 527 -8.04 -24.18 18.62
CA THR A 527 -9.30 -24.04 17.87
C THR A 527 -9.56 -25.18 16.87
N GLU A 528 -8.63 -26.13 16.72
CA GLU A 528 -8.67 -27.14 15.65
C GLU A 528 -9.30 -28.46 16.06
N TYR A 529 -9.04 -28.94 17.28
CA TYR A 529 -9.36 -30.27 17.75
C TYR A 529 -10.15 -30.21 19.06
N HIS A 530 -11.48 -30.35 19.00
CA HIS A 530 -12.35 -30.27 20.18
C HIS A 530 -12.19 -28.95 20.96
N PRO A 531 -12.48 -27.78 20.34
CA PRO A 531 -12.27 -26.48 20.95
C PRO A 531 -13.04 -26.35 22.26
N SER A 532 -12.37 -25.84 23.29
CA SER A 532 -12.99 -25.51 24.57
C SER A 532 -13.71 -24.16 24.50
N ALA A 533 -14.46 -23.79 25.54
CA ALA A 533 -15.02 -22.44 25.67
C ALA A 533 -13.95 -21.34 25.76
N ALA A 534 -12.68 -21.70 26.02
CA ALA A 534 -11.54 -20.78 26.06
C ALA A 534 -10.74 -20.77 24.74
N ALA A 535 -11.18 -21.49 23.70
CA ALA A 535 -10.50 -21.58 22.41
C ALA A 535 -10.29 -20.19 21.80
N ARG A 536 -9.07 -19.94 21.34
CA ARG A 536 -8.62 -18.71 20.66
C ARG A 536 -7.52 -19.03 19.66
N SER A 537 -7.67 -18.59 18.42
CA SER A 537 -6.62 -18.76 17.41
C SER A 537 -5.38 -17.91 17.71
N CYS A 538 -4.28 -18.18 17.01
CA CYS A 538 -3.08 -17.34 17.07
C CYS A 538 -3.42 -15.88 16.77
N GLN A 539 -4.19 -15.64 15.71
CA GLN A 539 -4.63 -14.31 15.27
C GLN A 539 -5.49 -13.62 16.35
N GLU A 540 -6.40 -14.33 17.01
CA GLU A 540 -7.25 -13.73 18.04
C GLU A 540 -6.45 -13.24 19.27
N CYS A 541 -5.27 -13.82 19.52
CA CYS A 541 -4.38 -13.37 20.59
C CYS A 541 -3.37 -12.32 20.12
N HIS A 542 -2.74 -12.52 18.95
CA HIS A 542 -1.60 -11.71 18.48
C HIS A 542 -1.97 -10.60 17.50
N MET A 543 -3.21 -10.60 17.00
CA MET A 543 -3.77 -9.54 16.15
C MET A 543 -5.04 -8.99 16.83
N PRO A 544 -4.92 -8.16 17.88
CA PRO A 544 -6.06 -7.74 18.67
C PRO A 544 -7.08 -6.96 17.84
N ASP A 545 -8.33 -6.96 18.28
CA ASP A 545 -9.39 -6.17 17.65
C ASP A 545 -9.03 -4.66 17.69
N GLY A 546 -9.10 -3.98 16.54
CA GLY A 546 -8.90 -2.54 16.46
C GLY A 546 -10.18 -1.72 16.45
N GLY A 547 -11.31 -2.35 16.76
CA GLY A 547 -12.62 -1.72 16.91
C GLY A 547 -13.21 -1.26 15.58
N VAL A 548 -14.00 -0.18 15.65
CA VAL A 548 -14.73 0.33 14.49
C VAL A 548 -13.79 1.09 13.55
N ASN A 549 -13.44 0.49 12.42
CA ASN A 549 -12.46 1.06 11.47
C ASN A 549 -12.74 0.67 10.01
N LYS A 550 -12.19 1.44 9.07
CA LYS A 550 -12.00 1.01 7.67
C LYS A 550 -10.66 0.29 7.55
N ILE A 551 -10.51 -0.54 6.52
CA ILE A 551 -9.28 -1.32 6.24
C ILE A 551 -8.37 -0.67 5.21
N ALA A 552 -8.79 0.43 4.59
CA ALA A 552 -8.03 1.10 3.55
C ALA A 552 -8.42 2.58 3.44
N LEU A 553 -7.46 3.40 3.05
CA LEU A 553 -7.61 4.78 2.62
C LEU A 553 -7.73 4.79 1.10
N VAL A 554 -8.94 5.03 0.59
CA VAL A 554 -9.23 5.11 -0.85
C VAL A 554 -10.08 6.35 -1.07
N GLN A 555 -9.94 7.02 -2.22
CA GLN A 555 -10.86 8.11 -2.59
C GLN A 555 -12.25 7.53 -2.88
N ASP A 556 -13.06 7.42 -1.83
CA ASP A 556 -14.45 6.98 -1.87
C ASP A 556 -15.41 8.17 -1.71
N GLN A 557 -16.67 7.92 -1.36
CA GLN A 557 -17.70 8.96 -1.22
C GLN A 557 -17.53 9.84 0.03
N SER A 558 -16.54 9.55 0.89
CA SER A 558 -16.14 10.44 2.00
C SER A 558 -15.18 11.55 1.57
N TYR A 559 -14.71 11.53 0.33
CA TYR A 559 -13.85 12.56 -0.27
C TYR A 559 -14.69 13.56 -1.08
N PRO A 560 -14.15 14.76 -1.38
CA PRO A 560 -14.79 15.67 -2.32
C PRO A 560 -15.11 15.02 -3.67
N GLU A 561 -16.25 15.41 -4.25
CA GLU A 561 -16.72 14.88 -5.53
C GLU A 561 -15.73 15.17 -6.67
N THR A 562 -15.37 14.16 -7.46
CA THR A 562 -14.50 14.34 -8.62
C THR A 562 -15.11 13.69 -9.85
N THR A 563 -14.90 14.32 -11.02
CA THR A 563 -15.27 13.71 -12.30
C THR A 563 -14.46 12.44 -12.54
N TYR A 564 -15.06 11.44 -13.17
CA TYR A 564 -14.42 10.16 -13.53
C TYR A 564 -13.92 9.34 -12.33
N LEU A 565 -14.54 9.49 -11.17
CA LEU A 565 -14.47 8.47 -10.13
C LEU A 565 -15.11 7.18 -10.64
N ALA A 566 -14.50 6.03 -10.33
CA ALA A 566 -15.12 4.74 -10.59
C ALA A 566 -16.46 4.60 -9.84
N SER A 567 -17.23 3.55 -10.18
CA SER A 567 -18.56 3.38 -9.60
C SER A 567 -18.49 3.33 -8.07
N ARG A 568 -19.55 3.80 -7.40
CA ARG A 568 -19.55 3.81 -5.93
C ARG A 568 -19.33 2.42 -5.35
N GLU A 569 -19.94 1.40 -5.94
CA GLU A 569 -19.79 0.01 -5.51
C GLU A 569 -18.32 -0.43 -5.55
N ASP A 570 -17.60 -0.06 -6.60
CA ASP A 570 -16.22 -0.48 -6.85
C ASP A 570 -15.19 0.14 -5.89
N VAL A 571 -15.48 1.32 -5.33
CA VAL A 571 -14.52 2.09 -4.51
C VAL A 571 -14.93 2.27 -3.05
N THR A 572 -16.12 1.84 -2.64
CA THR A 572 -16.59 2.02 -1.25
C THR A 572 -15.82 1.13 -0.28
N VAL A 573 -14.92 1.71 0.51
CA VAL A 573 -14.31 1.02 1.65
C VAL A 573 -15.25 1.11 2.86
N ARG A 574 -15.87 -0.02 3.18
CA ARG A 574 -16.86 -0.10 4.26
C ARG A 574 -16.23 0.18 5.63
N LEU A 575 -16.92 0.99 6.44
CA LEU A 575 -16.66 1.08 7.87
C LEU A 575 -17.09 -0.23 8.53
N ARG A 576 -16.18 -0.87 9.25
CA ARG A 576 -16.42 -2.17 9.89
C ARG A 576 -16.64 -1.95 11.38
N HIS A 577 -17.67 -2.58 11.94
CA HIS A 577 -17.94 -2.55 13.38
C HIS A 577 -17.22 -3.68 14.14
N SER A 578 -16.70 -4.66 13.42
CA SER A 578 -15.96 -5.81 13.94
C SER A 578 -15.04 -6.39 12.87
N GLY A 579 -14.09 -7.22 13.31
CA GLY A 579 -13.21 -7.99 12.42
C GLY A 579 -12.00 -7.23 11.88
N PHE A 580 -11.88 -5.92 12.11
CA PHE A 580 -10.62 -5.21 11.88
C PHE A 580 -9.58 -5.71 12.88
N ARG A 581 -8.46 -6.25 12.39
CA ARG A 581 -7.41 -6.84 13.21
C ARG A 581 -6.13 -6.01 13.12
N ARG A 582 -5.61 -5.63 14.28
CA ARG A 582 -4.37 -4.88 14.45
C ARG A 582 -3.18 -5.77 14.11
N HIS A 583 -2.19 -5.21 13.43
CA HIS A 583 -0.98 -5.93 13.02
C HIS A 583 0.15 -5.68 14.02
N GLU A 584 -0.18 -5.67 15.32
CA GLU A 584 0.82 -5.58 16.38
C GLU A 584 1.85 -6.71 16.23
N LEU A 585 1.39 -7.97 16.12
CA LEU A 585 2.22 -9.15 15.82
C LEU A 585 3.45 -9.27 16.75
N LEU A 586 3.22 -9.05 18.05
CA LEU A 586 4.28 -8.93 19.04
C LEU A 586 4.53 -10.21 19.83
N GLY A 587 5.82 -10.49 20.03
CA GLY A 587 6.34 -11.27 21.15
C GLY A 587 6.78 -10.36 22.30
N LEU A 588 7.73 -10.82 23.13
CA LEU A 588 8.25 -10.03 24.26
C LEU A 588 9.66 -9.45 24.04
N ASN A 589 10.14 -9.43 22.80
CA ASN A 589 11.49 -8.96 22.47
C ASN A 589 11.58 -7.43 22.34
N ALA A 590 11.35 -6.70 23.44
CA ALA A 590 11.54 -5.25 23.48
C ALA A 590 13.01 -4.82 23.28
N PHE A 591 13.95 -5.75 23.48
CA PHE A 591 15.38 -5.51 23.28
C PHE A 591 15.70 -5.32 21.80
N LEU A 592 15.16 -6.17 20.92
CA LEU A 592 15.26 -6.00 19.46
C LEU A 592 14.80 -4.60 19.03
N LEU A 593 13.60 -4.18 19.44
CA LEU A 593 13.07 -2.86 19.09
C LEU A 593 13.91 -1.71 19.67
N SER A 594 14.55 -1.92 20.83
CA SER A 594 15.44 -0.91 21.40
C SER A 594 16.67 -0.67 20.50
N MET A 595 17.20 -1.71 19.85
CA MET A 595 18.30 -1.57 18.87
C MET A 595 17.88 -0.75 17.65
N PHE A 596 16.69 -1.02 17.08
CA PHE A 596 16.17 -0.24 15.95
C PHE A 596 15.88 1.21 16.32
N ARG A 597 15.47 1.46 17.56
CA ARG A 597 15.26 2.83 18.07
C ARG A 597 16.57 3.59 18.22
N GLU A 598 17.62 2.94 18.70
CA GLU A 598 18.91 3.56 18.98
C GLU A 598 19.78 3.70 17.72
N PHE A 599 19.69 2.76 16.79
CA PHE A 599 20.54 2.69 15.59
C PHE A 599 19.76 2.61 14.26
N PRO A 600 18.76 3.48 14.01
CA PRO A 600 17.92 3.39 12.80
C PRO A 600 18.74 3.55 11.50
N GLY A 601 19.81 4.35 11.52
CA GLY A 601 20.72 4.51 10.37
C GLY A 601 21.53 3.25 10.05
N VAL A 602 21.96 2.50 11.08
CA VAL A 602 22.67 1.21 10.90
C VAL A 602 21.72 0.16 10.35
N MET A 603 20.47 0.15 10.84
CA MET A 603 19.44 -0.78 10.38
C MET A 603 18.77 -0.36 9.07
N GLY A 604 19.10 0.82 8.54
CA GLY A 604 18.52 1.37 7.32
C GLY A 604 17.01 1.59 7.38
N VAL A 605 16.43 1.85 8.56
CA VAL A 605 14.97 2.04 8.73
C VAL A 605 14.59 3.50 8.88
N ARG A 606 13.41 3.89 8.40
CA ARG A 606 12.87 5.24 8.59
C ARG A 606 12.12 5.34 9.92
N THR A 607 12.27 6.43 10.65
CA THR A 607 11.63 6.59 11.97
C THR A 607 10.20 7.15 11.90
N SER A 608 9.86 7.85 10.81
CA SER A 608 8.52 8.40 10.57
C SER A 608 7.69 7.54 9.63
N ASP A 609 6.39 7.40 9.89
CA ASP A 609 5.44 6.90 8.90
C ASP A 609 5.02 8.05 7.96
N TYR A 610 5.25 7.88 6.66
CA TYR A 610 5.06 8.95 5.68
C TYR A 610 3.59 9.39 5.52
N ILE A 611 2.65 8.44 5.55
CA ILE A 611 1.22 8.72 5.29
C ILE A 611 0.56 9.38 6.51
N SER A 612 0.82 8.84 7.69
CA SER A 612 0.23 9.31 8.94
C SER A 612 1.01 10.50 9.54
N GLY A 613 2.29 10.62 9.21
CA GLY A 613 3.21 11.58 9.80
C GLY A 613 3.63 11.26 11.24
N THR A 614 3.30 10.06 11.76
CA THR A 614 3.66 9.69 13.12
C THR A 614 5.14 9.36 13.24
N THR A 615 5.76 9.77 14.35
CA THR A 615 7.18 9.53 14.66
C THR A 615 7.38 8.69 15.93
N ASP A 616 6.30 8.29 16.59
CA ASP A 616 6.29 7.59 17.87
C ASP A 616 5.96 6.10 17.75
N GLY A 617 5.95 5.56 16.52
CA GLY A 617 5.54 4.18 16.23
C GLY A 617 6.34 3.15 17.03
N ILE A 618 7.68 3.23 17.01
CA ILE A 618 8.55 2.27 17.71
C ILE A 618 8.39 2.34 19.24
N ASP A 619 8.24 3.53 19.81
CA ASP A 619 8.03 3.71 21.25
C ASP A 619 6.68 3.14 21.69
N ARG A 620 5.65 3.30 20.85
CA ARG A 620 4.34 2.67 21.08
C ARG A 620 4.44 1.15 21.02
N THR A 621 5.16 0.59 20.06
CA THR A 621 5.34 -0.86 19.96
C THR A 621 6.05 -1.41 21.19
N ILE A 622 7.12 -0.77 21.67
CA ILE A 622 7.78 -1.12 22.94
C ILE A 622 6.79 -1.03 24.12
N ALA A 623 5.99 0.03 24.18
CA ALA A 623 4.97 0.16 25.22
C ALA A 623 3.88 -0.93 25.12
N ASN A 624 3.52 -1.38 23.92
CA ASN A 624 2.59 -2.50 23.71
C ASN A 624 3.18 -3.80 24.26
N ILE A 625 4.45 -4.10 23.97
CA ILE A 625 5.17 -5.26 24.53
C ILE A 625 5.14 -5.23 26.06
N VAL A 626 5.46 -4.09 26.67
CA VAL A 626 5.46 -3.94 28.14
C VAL A 626 4.05 -4.15 28.71
N ARG A 627 3.00 -3.62 28.06
CA ARG A 627 1.61 -3.84 28.49
C ARG A 627 1.21 -5.31 28.36
N GLN A 628 1.58 -5.98 27.27
CA GLN A 628 1.32 -7.41 27.06
C GLN A 628 2.00 -8.25 28.15
N ALA A 629 3.29 -8.00 28.43
CA ALA A 629 4.03 -8.69 29.49
C ALA A 629 3.36 -8.53 30.87
N ARG A 630 2.90 -7.31 31.19
CA ARG A 630 2.29 -6.99 32.49
C ARG A 630 0.89 -7.56 32.69
N HIS A 631 0.09 -7.68 31.62
CA HIS A 631 -1.35 -7.90 31.75
C HIS A 631 -1.87 -9.17 31.07
N ALA A 632 -1.20 -9.63 30.02
CA ALA A 632 -1.71 -10.68 29.14
C ALA A 632 -0.88 -11.99 29.18
N THR A 633 0.41 -11.94 29.49
CA THR A 633 1.30 -13.12 29.37
C THR A 633 1.20 -14.09 30.54
N ALA A 634 1.36 -13.62 31.79
CA ALA A 634 1.34 -14.47 32.97
C ALA A 634 0.83 -13.70 34.20
N THR A 635 0.30 -14.43 35.18
CA THR A 635 0.05 -13.89 36.52
C THR A 635 1.10 -14.42 37.48
N VAL A 636 1.79 -13.52 38.18
CA VAL A 636 2.74 -13.89 39.24
C VAL A 636 2.14 -13.49 40.58
N THR A 637 1.89 -14.45 41.45
CA THR A 637 1.41 -14.22 42.81
C THR A 637 2.49 -14.63 43.78
N VAL A 638 2.90 -13.72 44.68
CA VAL A 638 3.86 -14.02 45.75
C VAL A 638 3.13 -13.98 47.07
N ARG A 639 3.13 -15.09 47.79
CA ARG A 639 2.66 -15.17 49.18
C ARG A 639 3.89 -15.39 50.05
N SER A 640 3.94 -14.77 51.23
CA SER A 640 5.06 -14.98 52.13
C SER A 640 4.59 -15.18 53.55
N HIS A 641 5.34 -15.99 54.30
CA HIS A 641 5.09 -16.28 55.70
C HIS A 641 6.41 -16.52 56.44
N LEU A 642 6.40 -16.33 57.76
CA LEU A 642 7.54 -16.63 58.62
C LEU A 642 7.39 -18.02 59.22
N ASP A 643 8.44 -18.84 59.12
CA ASP A 643 8.59 -20.10 59.83
C ASP A 643 9.84 -20.03 60.73
N GLY A 644 9.62 -19.77 62.01
CA GLY A 644 10.67 -19.48 62.99
C GLY A 644 11.48 -18.23 62.62
N ARG A 645 12.72 -18.42 62.17
CA ARG A 645 13.62 -17.34 61.68
C ARG A 645 13.77 -17.31 60.15
N ARG A 646 12.97 -18.09 59.41
CA ARG A 646 12.99 -18.15 57.95
C ARG A 646 11.80 -17.38 57.39
N LEU A 647 12.04 -16.50 56.42
CA LEU A 647 11.00 -15.96 55.55
C LEU A 647 10.84 -16.90 54.36
N ILE A 648 9.68 -17.55 54.25
CA ILE A 648 9.32 -18.42 53.13
C ILE A 648 8.43 -17.61 52.19
N ALA A 649 8.75 -17.63 50.89
CA ALA A 649 7.97 -16.99 49.85
C ALA A 649 7.51 -18.06 48.83
N ASP A 650 6.20 -18.26 48.73
CA ASP A 650 5.57 -19.12 47.74
C ASP A 650 5.24 -18.28 46.50
N VAL A 651 5.86 -18.63 45.38
CA VAL A 651 5.69 -17.94 44.10
C VAL A 651 4.87 -18.81 43.15
N GLU A 652 3.65 -18.38 42.84
CA GLU A 652 2.78 -19.02 41.86
C GLU A 652 2.85 -18.24 40.53
N VAL A 653 3.16 -18.93 39.43
CA VAL A 653 3.18 -18.36 38.08
C VAL A 653 2.14 -19.08 37.23
N VAL A 654 1.08 -18.36 36.84
CA VAL A 654 0.02 -18.87 35.95
C VAL A 654 0.28 -18.36 34.55
N ASN A 655 0.64 -19.28 33.65
CA ASN A 655 0.76 -19.00 32.22
C ASN A 655 -0.63 -18.71 31.62
N ARG A 656 -0.78 -17.55 30.97
CA ARG A 656 -2.01 -17.14 30.25
C ARG A 656 -1.88 -17.25 28.74
N THR A 657 -0.70 -17.62 28.24
CA THR A 657 -0.48 -17.84 26.81
C THR A 657 -1.07 -19.17 26.36
N GLY A 658 -1.29 -19.27 25.05
CA GLY A 658 -1.69 -20.52 24.40
C GLY A 658 -0.58 -21.55 24.32
N HIS A 659 0.67 -21.20 24.60
CA HIS A 659 1.84 -22.05 24.34
C HIS A 659 2.73 -22.09 25.59
N ARG A 660 3.94 -22.64 25.50
CA ARG A 660 4.90 -22.56 26.62
C ARG A 660 5.27 -21.09 26.88
N PHE A 661 5.65 -20.75 28.10
CA PHE A 661 6.20 -19.43 28.42
C PHE A 661 7.59 -19.57 29.05
N PRO A 662 8.67 -19.11 28.38
CA PRO A 662 8.70 -18.64 26.98
C PRO A 662 8.48 -19.78 25.95
N THR A 663 8.06 -19.41 24.74
CA THR A 663 7.99 -20.28 23.54
C THR A 663 8.94 -19.72 22.46
N GLY A 664 9.14 -20.45 21.36
CA GLY A 664 10.07 -20.06 20.30
C GLY A 664 11.54 -20.20 20.71
N VAL A 665 12.43 -19.53 19.98
CA VAL A 665 13.86 -19.45 20.31
C VAL A 665 14.02 -18.55 21.55
N ALA A 666 14.61 -19.11 22.60
CA ALA A 666 14.78 -18.49 23.91
C ALA A 666 16.23 -18.17 24.20
#